data_AF-A0A5E4MTJ0-F1
#
_entry.id   AF-A0A5E4MTJ0-F1
#
_cell.length_a   1.000
_cell.length_b   1.000
_cell.length_c   1.000
_cell.angle_alpha   90.00
_cell.angle_beta   90.00
_cell.angle_gamma   90.00
#
_symmetry.space_group_name_H-M   'P 1'
#
loop_
_entity.id
_entity.type
_entity.pdbx_description
1 polymer ?
#
loop_
_entity_poly.entity_id
_entity_poly.type
_entity_poly.pdbx_seq_one_letter_code
_entity_poly.pdbx_strand_id
1 'polypeptide(L)'
;MFKRLKKSIGKIDESITFDFLPQNHPHRSVFPTVSPVNSEMENSKLCFDDKIEEMPENFPARVAVSESTTVDLGKYSQSSSSSVNDHTSFYNDVELSSELNDSVSVKSKNTNEIIEKHVYTAYKRLHGRYYKYKIKYTDLANTLKQTVMTHDKFKIIISKAQDKLLQRITELKEECSLEKAAKAHMEVALRNDIEEKDHLISTLNTKINLLKQNCSDKCESLPSKNFVNLLAKCERLNKELTLFKSDCASLEKQIKLLKENEESTLLNLAENEMVIHKELKTKEDQIKKLEKAINGLQKEKKILLKENAEHSSTNLYLGNINQNVQEKLTKQLYELEEKISSAFEFKENEVNELKNQLKVLEKRFELQEQKNVSTGEILIAKEKEVNDLKLVISRLEQILNDNKVSASKKIDTFLKEVGEKSLTIKNLANQLKEMDELRQDYEKNENEVVSLKNQIYQTKKLMKDGELARVDEQNKYIKELKQKSEDIYNLKEELKLLEISLKDNKKKNTDLRIYFDEINLKNNRLVESVEELKLKIINYKKSNEELEDTIKVVQKEKEIVTETTKIKMEENQLEYDKLNKLYKKMLSKLNQDKLNTIYEERSIDSVIEDYNLLVEKNAYLIKERQQLLQTFQNTIQILNTDFEFFKHFIKEQLTEWLFIFFKYIKQLKSEYSLQIKLCHNNLIATKNKLESIQKTYFILKSDCIYNLKHFKTEIIENYEKIIMLSLFEYSKELKKEKTHLTQLQKEINFNRISEQRLVKEEVRETIQELQDCIEVQKKTFTDLQNEYFNYQVIEKENWTNKLTQTENKWLKKMNNYKKLMDTEHREEVEALTNEWSKERKQRPNLETAECKNEKALEKIIQDVETTSQREEVLQRQVTRLAKELGELKKNYRNEVYNKPRTNDMDDDNNKGGCEMEYLRNVLYEYMMGRQPMVLAKVLAAIVKFDSNQLNTVLQKEEQKVSLTKTLGM
;
A
#
# COMPACT_ATOMS: atom_id res chain seq x y z
N MET A 1 -36.55 -2.18 -69.17
CA MET A 1 -37.60 -3.13 -69.60
C MET A 1 -36.92 -4.38 -70.19
N PHE A 2 -37.65 -5.51 -70.28
CA PHE A 2 -37.29 -6.80 -70.93
C PHE A 2 -35.79 -7.11 -71.20
N LYS A 3 -35.13 -8.00 -70.43
CA LYS A 3 -35.26 -9.49 -70.39
C LYS A 3 -34.38 -10.24 -71.42
N ARG A 4 -33.66 -11.26 -70.92
CA ARG A 4 -33.39 -12.57 -71.57
C ARG A 4 -32.19 -12.81 -72.52
N LEU A 5 -31.16 -13.38 -71.88
CA LEU A 5 -30.44 -14.64 -72.22
C LEU A 5 -29.27 -14.72 -73.21
N LYS A 6 -28.16 -15.29 -72.67
CA LYS A 6 -27.72 -16.72 -72.77
C LYS A 6 -27.86 -17.49 -74.11
N LYS A 7 -27.06 -18.56 -74.33
CA LYS A 7 -26.09 -19.25 -73.45
C LYS A 7 -24.82 -19.63 -74.22
N SER A 8 -23.73 -19.87 -73.50
CA SER A 8 -22.59 -20.65 -73.99
C SER A 8 -22.95 -22.13 -74.25
N ILE A 9 -22.39 -22.65 -75.34
CA ILE A 9 -21.94 -24.01 -75.65
C ILE A 9 -20.92 -23.81 -76.80
N GLY A 10 -19.73 -24.42 -76.81
CA GLY A 10 -19.15 -25.33 -75.82
C GLY A 10 -17.64 -25.51 -75.99
N LYS A 11 -17.12 -26.52 -75.30
CA LYS A 11 -15.73 -26.99 -75.24
C LYS A 11 -15.02 -27.13 -76.60
N ILE A 12 -13.69 -27.06 -76.57
CA ILE A 12 -12.76 -28.16 -76.96
C ILE A 12 -11.44 -27.95 -76.20
N ASP A 13 -10.67 -29.02 -76.03
CA ASP A 13 -9.62 -29.15 -75.00
C ASP A 13 -8.17 -29.09 -75.58
N GLU A 14 -7.19 -29.31 -74.70
CA GLU A 14 -5.81 -29.82 -74.93
C GLU A 14 -4.66 -28.92 -75.46
N SER A 15 -3.80 -28.56 -74.49
CA SER A 15 -2.32 -28.70 -74.44
C SER A 15 -1.40 -28.31 -75.61
N ILE A 16 -0.47 -27.39 -75.33
CA ILE A 16 0.97 -27.51 -75.68
C ILE A 16 1.82 -27.01 -74.49
N THR A 17 2.89 -27.74 -74.14
CA THR A 17 3.95 -27.36 -73.19
C THR A 17 5.16 -26.75 -73.89
N PHE A 18 5.88 -25.81 -73.26
CA PHE A 18 7.36 -25.73 -73.33
C PHE A 18 7.95 -24.79 -72.26
N ASP A 19 9.16 -25.11 -71.81
CA ASP A 19 9.92 -24.41 -70.75
C ASP A 19 10.61 -23.11 -71.21
N PHE A 20 11.03 -22.26 -70.27
CA PHE A 20 12.46 -22.03 -69.99
C PHE A 20 12.72 -21.21 -68.69
N LEU A 21 13.76 -21.63 -67.95
CA LEU A 21 14.44 -20.94 -66.83
C LEU A 21 15.37 -19.80 -67.37
N PRO A 22 16.03 -18.90 -66.58
CA PRO A 22 16.63 -19.19 -65.25
C PRO A 22 16.85 -18.04 -64.21
N GLN A 23 17.44 -18.43 -63.06
CA GLN A 23 18.33 -17.65 -62.15
C GLN A 23 17.74 -16.50 -61.28
N ASN A 24 18.25 -16.17 -60.08
CA ASN A 24 19.53 -16.52 -59.40
C ASN A 24 19.41 -16.78 -57.87
N HIS A 25 20.45 -17.41 -57.29
CA HIS A 25 20.70 -17.72 -55.85
C HIS A 25 21.68 -16.69 -55.20
N PRO A 26 22.20 -16.80 -53.94
CA PRO A 26 22.15 -17.84 -52.88
C PRO A 26 21.63 -17.29 -51.50
N HIS A 27 21.89 -17.77 -50.25
CA HIS A 27 22.71 -18.83 -49.56
C HIS A 27 21.83 -19.47 -48.42
N ARG A 28 22.12 -20.59 -47.72
CA ARG A 28 23.18 -21.00 -46.72
C ARG A 28 23.31 -20.09 -45.47
N SER A 29 23.49 -20.62 -44.25
CA SER A 29 24.17 -21.87 -43.80
C SER A 29 23.31 -22.85 -42.93
N VAL A 30 23.95 -23.79 -42.19
CA VAL A 30 23.39 -25.11 -41.80
C VAL A 30 24.06 -25.71 -40.53
N PHE A 31 23.25 -26.16 -39.53
CA PHE A 31 23.51 -27.20 -38.49
C PHE A 31 24.72 -27.04 -37.53
N PRO A 32 24.99 -27.91 -36.52
CA PRO A 32 24.23 -29.06 -35.93
C PRO A 32 23.71 -28.75 -34.49
N THR A 33 22.91 -29.53 -33.74
CA THR A 33 22.63 -30.99 -33.58
C THR A 33 23.66 -31.78 -32.74
N VAL A 34 23.37 -31.98 -31.44
CA VAL A 34 23.95 -33.02 -30.58
C VAL A 34 22.86 -33.56 -29.63
N SER A 35 22.83 -34.88 -29.45
CA SER A 35 22.11 -35.58 -28.37
C SER A 35 23.12 -36.32 -27.49
N PRO A 36 22.74 -36.73 -26.28
CA PRO A 36 22.84 -38.17 -25.98
C PRO A 36 21.56 -38.74 -25.35
N VAL A 37 21.61 -40.02 -24.99
CA VAL A 37 20.49 -40.96 -24.75
C VAL A 37 20.86 -41.90 -23.58
N ASN A 38 19.86 -42.53 -22.95
CA ASN A 38 19.94 -43.61 -21.94
C ASN A 38 20.41 -43.22 -20.51
N SER A 39 20.08 -43.97 -19.45
CA SER A 39 19.26 -45.21 -19.31
C SER A 39 18.56 -45.30 -17.93
N GLU A 40 17.63 -46.26 -17.80
CA GLU A 40 17.23 -47.04 -16.60
C GLU A 40 16.80 -46.28 -15.30
N MET A 41 15.57 -46.44 -14.78
CA MET A 41 14.88 -47.63 -14.26
C MET A 41 15.27 -48.00 -12.82
N GLU A 42 14.41 -47.66 -11.84
CA GLU A 42 13.99 -48.61 -10.79
C GLU A 42 12.72 -48.18 -10.03
N ASN A 43 12.20 -49.06 -9.18
CA ASN A 43 10.95 -48.87 -8.42
C ASN A 43 11.25 -48.73 -6.92
N SER A 44 10.50 -47.87 -6.22
CA SER A 44 10.21 -48.12 -4.79
C SER A 44 8.88 -47.50 -4.36
N LYS A 45 7.97 -48.34 -3.87
CA LYS A 45 6.90 -47.92 -2.95
C LYS A 45 7.53 -47.66 -1.58
N LEU A 46 7.03 -46.68 -0.83
CA LEU A 46 6.89 -46.82 0.62
C LEU A 46 5.88 -45.80 1.15
N CYS A 47 4.83 -46.31 1.80
CA CYS A 47 3.96 -45.53 2.68
C CYS A 47 4.48 -45.68 4.10
N PHE A 48 4.38 -44.61 4.89
CA PHE A 48 4.22 -44.72 6.34
C PHE A 48 3.22 -43.65 6.78
N ASP A 49 2.04 -44.11 7.20
CA ASP A 49 1.17 -43.37 8.10
C ASP A 49 1.69 -43.58 9.54
N ASP A 50 1.67 -42.54 10.39
CA ASP A 50 0.79 -42.50 11.58
C ASP A 50 1.06 -41.27 12.48
N LYS A 51 -0.03 -40.72 13.05
CA LYS A 51 -0.16 -40.05 14.39
C LYS A 51 0.71 -38.82 14.76
N ILE A 52 0.34 -37.94 15.72
CA ILE A 52 -0.95 -37.32 16.15
C ILE A 52 -0.60 -36.21 17.19
N GLU A 53 -1.58 -35.41 17.66
CA GLU A 53 -1.57 -34.55 18.88
C GLU A 53 -0.83 -33.17 18.93
N GLU A 54 -1.66 -32.10 18.85
CA GLU A 54 -1.85 -30.98 19.80
C GLU A 54 -0.73 -29.97 20.25
N MET A 55 -0.85 -28.72 19.73
CA MET A 55 -0.91 -27.41 20.45
C MET A 55 0.27 -26.90 21.33
N PRO A 56 0.30 -25.62 21.81
CA PRO A 56 -0.51 -24.42 21.49
C PRO A 56 0.32 -23.11 21.23
N GLU A 57 -0.35 -21.95 21.30
CA GLU A 57 0.13 -20.54 21.39
C GLU A 57 0.64 -19.86 20.09
N ASN A 58 0.05 -18.75 19.60
CA ASN A 58 -0.32 -17.41 20.11
C ASN A 58 0.80 -16.35 20.01
N PHE A 59 0.64 -15.39 19.09
CA PHE A 59 0.60 -13.92 19.33
C PHE A 59 0.31 -13.17 18.00
N PRO A 60 -0.13 -11.88 17.99
CA PRO A 60 -0.92 -11.35 16.87
C PRO A 60 -0.25 -10.23 16.05
N ALA A 61 -0.43 -10.27 14.72
CA ALA A 61 0.06 -9.26 13.79
C ALA A 61 -1.10 -8.43 13.17
N ARG A 62 -1.38 -7.28 13.79
CA ARG A 62 -2.30 -6.23 13.29
C ARG A 62 -1.91 -5.78 11.87
N VAL A 63 -2.80 -5.97 10.88
CA VAL A 63 -2.69 -5.37 9.53
C VAL A 63 -3.97 -4.60 9.20
N ALA A 64 -3.84 -3.49 8.48
CA ALA A 64 -4.92 -2.52 8.27
C ALA A 64 -5.98 -2.99 7.25
N VAL A 65 -7.24 -2.65 7.54
CA VAL A 65 -8.34 -2.74 6.56
C VAL A 65 -8.37 -1.46 5.73
N SER A 66 -8.41 -1.60 4.41
CA SER A 66 -8.71 -0.50 3.47
C SER A 66 -9.94 -0.88 2.66
N GLU A 67 -11.10 -0.35 3.05
CA GLU A 67 -12.34 -0.55 2.30
C GLU A 67 -12.37 0.33 1.05
N SER A 68 -12.54 -0.28 -0.12
CA SER A 68 -12.97 0.41 -1.36
C SER A 68 -13.47 -0.59 -2.39
N THR A 69 -14.72 -1.07 -2.21
CA THR A 69 -15.46 -1.77 -3.27
C THR A 69 -16.13 -0.76 -4.20
N THR A 70 -15.39 -0.25 -5.19
CA THR A 70 -15.96 0.55 -6.28
C THR A 70 -16.26 -0.33 -7.49
N VAL A 71 -17.52 -0.76 -7.61
CA VAL A 71 -18.02 -1.40 -8.83
C VAL A 71 -18.29 -0.32 -9.87
N ASP A 72 -17.37 -0.21 -10.83
CA ASP A 72 -17.48 0.74 -11.94
C ASP A 72 -18.50 0.22 -12.98
N LEU A 73 -19.61 0.94 -13.17
CA LEU A 73 -20.64 0.62 -14.17
C LEU A 73 -20.89 1.82 -15.08
N GLY A 74 -20.61 1.59 -16.37
CA GLY A 74 -20.44 2.63 -17.37
C GLY A 74 -21.70 3.41 -17.77
N LYS A 75 -21.46 4.64 -18.23
CA LYS A 75 -22.47 5.59 -18.70
C LYS A 75 -23.15 5.10 -19.99
N TYR A 76 -24.49 5.11 -20.01
CA TYR A 76 -25.28 5.22 -21.23
C TYR A 76 -26.16 6.48 -21.13
N SER A 77 -26.05 7.39 -22.09
CA SER A 77 -26.86 8.63 -22.13
C SER A 77 -26.93 9.22 -23.54
N GLN A 78 -28.09 9.05 -24.16
CA GLN A 78 -28.65 9.83 -25.28
C GLN A 78 -30.19 9.83 -25.04
N SER A 79 -30.96 10.89 -25.25
CA SER A 79 -30.72 12.12 -26.03
C SER A 79 -31.48 13.34 -25.46
N SER A 80 -31.02 14.54 -25.85
CA SER A 80 -31.83 15.73 -26.17
C SER A 80 -32.81 16.34 -25.14
N SER A 81 -32.39 17.46 -24.54
CA SER A 81 -33.14 18.73 -24.62
C SER A 81 -32.16 19.91 -24.61
N SER A 82 -32.57 21.07 -25.13
CA SER A 82 -31.68 22.21 -25.40
C SER A 82 -31.98 23.46 -24.58
N SER A 83 -31.00 24.37 -24.59
CA SER A 83 -31.11 25.82 -24.35
C SER A 83 -30.85 26.37 -22.94
N VAL A 84 -30.49 27.66 -22.96
CA VAL A 84 -30.28 28.62 -21.86
C VAL A 84 -29.00 28.43 -21.02
N ASN A 85 -28.08 29.39 -21.16
CA ASN A 85 -26.98 29.64 -20.23
C ASN A 85 -27.54 30.03 -18.85
N ASP A 86 -26.84 29.66 -17.77
CA ASP A 86 -26.40 30.69 -16.81
C ASP A 86 -25.28 30.16 -15.91
N HIS A 87 -24.17 30.90 -15.84
CA HIS A 87 -23.07 30.60 -14.92
C HIS A 87 -23.47 31.04 -13.51
N THR A 88 -23.78 30.07 -12.62
CA THR A 88 -23.99 30.34 -11.19
C THR A 88 -22.89 29.69 -10.35
N SER A 89 -22.01 30.53 -9.81
CA SER A 89 -20.90 30.13 -8.94
C SER A 89 -21.40 29.72 -7.56
N PHE A 90 -21.45 28.42 -7.28
CA PHE A 90 -21.74 27.87 -5.95
C PHE A 90 -20.48 27.84 -5.05
N TYR A 91 -19.97 29.01 -4.69
CA TYR A 91 -19.04 29.18 -3.56
C TYR A 91 -19.21 30.57 -2.93
N ASN A 92 -18.93 30.68 -1.63
CA ASN A 92 -19.06 31.87 -0.76
C ASN A 92 -20.51 32.32 -0.45
N ASP A 93 -21.13 31.73 0.59
CA ASP A 93 -22.20 32.40 1.37
C ASP A 93 -22.38 31.76 2.78
N VAL A 94 -21.27 31.58 3.51
CA VAL A 94 -21.25 30.94 4.86
C VAL A 94 -20.59 31.83 5.93
N GLU A 95 -19.58 32.64 5.59
CA GLU A 95 -18.83 33.48 6.53
C GLU A 95 -19.38 34.92 6.65
N LEU A 96 -20.66 35.08 7.04
CA LEU A 96 -21.25 36.38 7.42
C LEU A 96 -22.17 36.24 8.63
N SER A 97 -21.63 35.77 9.76
CA SER A 97 -22.37 35.59 11.02
C SER A 97 -21.66 36.17 12.25
N SER A 98 -20.65 37.02 12.06
CA SER A 98 -19.74 37.48 13.13
C SER A 98 -19.42 38.98 13.12
N GLU A 99 -20.30 39.82 12.56
CA GLU A 99 -20.18 41.30 12.60
C GLU A 99 -21.37 41.96 13.32
N LEU A 100 -21.53 41.72 14.62
CA LEU A 100 -22.51 42.41 15.48
C LEU A 100 -21.99 42.58 16.92
N ASN A 101 -20.80 43.17 17.07
CA ASN A 101 -20.26 43.55 18.38
C ASN A 101 -19.25 44.73 18.32
N ASP A 102 -19.64 45.85 17.71
CA ASP A 102 -19.13 47.17 18.14
C ASP A 102 -20.14 48.28 17.82
N SER A 103 -19.92 49.49 18.35
CA SER A 103 -20.74 50.72 18.30
C SER A 103 -21.86 50.88 19.34
N VAL A 104 -21.49 50.85 20.62
CA VAL A 104 -22.26 51.58 21.64
C VAL A 104 -22.07 53.10 21.45
N SER A 105 -23.14 53.87 21.16
CA SER A 105 -23.56 55.09 21.91
C SER A 105 -24.61 55.96 21.17
N VAL A 106 -25.35 56.78 21.94
CA VAL A 106 -26.18 57.95 21.54
C VAL A 106 -27.38 57.76 20.58
N LYS A 107 -28.49 57.17 21.05
CA LYS A 107 -29.81 57.87 21.25
C LYS A 107 -30.94 56.92 21.65
N SER A 108 -31.99 57.47 22.27
CA SER A 108 -33.01 56.72 23.02
C SER A 108 -34.41 56.71 22.38
N LYS A 109 -35.26 55.82 22.90
CA LYS A 109 -36.73 55.67 22.70
C LYS A 109 -37.26 55.25 21.32
N ASN A 110 -36.63 55.57 20.18
CA ASN A 110 -37.09 55.07 18.86
C ASN A 110 -36.67 53.62 18.55
N THR A 111 -35.81 53.02 19.37
CA THR A 111 -35.16 51.73 19.07
C THR A 111 -36.09 50.52 19.14
N ASN A 112 -37.04 50.48 20.08
CA ASN A 112 -37.79 49.24 20.36
C ASN A 112 -38.69 48.81 19.18
N GLU A 113 -39.42 49.74 18.56
CA GLU A 113 -40.20 49.41 17.35
C GLU A 113 -39.31 49.00 16.16
N ILE A 114 -38.13 49.60 16.03
CA ILE A 114 -37.19 49.30 14.94
C ILE A 114 -36.60 47.90 15.15
N ILE A 115 -36.25 47.56 16.39
CA ILE A 115 -35.80 46.21 16.78
C ILE A 115 -36.90 45.19 16.55
N GLU A 116 -38.14 45.43 16.99
CA GLU A 116 -39.26 44.51 16.78
C GLU A 116 -39.55 44.29 15.29
N LYS A 117 -39.60 45.37 14.49
CA LYS A 117 -39.80 45.30 13.04
C LYS A 117 -38.62 44.62 12.32
N HIS A 118 -37.38 44.77 12.80
CA HIS A 118 -36.23 44.04 12.27
C HIS A 118 -36.22 42.56 12.68
N VAL A 119 -36.54 42.22 13.93
CA VAL A 119 -36.68 40.82 14.38
C VAL A 119 -37.82 40.12 13.64
N TYR A 120 -38.96 40.77 13.44
CA TYR A 120 -40.08 40.21 12.68
C TYR A 120 -39.75 40.04 11.19
N THR A 121 -39.04 40.99 10.56
CA THR A 121 -38.59 40.82 9.16
C THR A 121 -37.46 39.81 9.00
N ALA A 122 -36.57 39.67 9.99
CA ALA A 122 -35.57 38.60 10.06
C ALA A 122 -36.25 37.22 10.22
N TYR A 123 -37.21 37.10 11.14
CA TYR A 123 -38.04 35.89 11.31
C TYR A 123 -38.78 35.54 10.01
N LYS A 124 -39.44 36.52 9.36
CA LYS A 124 -40.15 36.29 8.08
C LYS A 124 -39.21 35.85 6.96
N ARG A 125 -37.96 36.36 6.92
CA ARG A 125 -36.91 35.89 6.00
C ARG A 125 -36.43 34.48 6.34
N LEU A 126 -36.19 34.17 7.62
CA LEU A 126 -35.78 32.84 8.09
C LEU A 126 -36.86 31.79 7.82
N HIS A 127 -38.12 32.12 8.12
CA HIS A 127 -39.29 31.29 7.85
C HIS A 127 -39.48 31.03 6.35
N GLY A 128 -39.24 32.05 5.51
CA GLY A 128 -39.20 31.90 4.04
C GLY A 128 -38.05 31.01 3.54
N ARG A 129 -36.87 31.06 4.17
CA ARG A 129 -35.77 30.12 3.91
C ARG A 129 -36.15 28.69 4.34
N TYR A 130 -36.69 28.51 5.55
CA TYR A 130 -37.16 27.23 6.07
C TYR A 130 -38.22 26.57 5.16
N TYR A 131 -39.23 27.32 4.71
CA TYR A 131 -40.22 26.76 3.78
C TYR A 131 -39.61 26.33 2.44
N LYS A 132 -38.66 27.11 1.88
CA LYS A 132 -37.92 26.71 0.67
C LYS A 132 -37.08 25.44 0.88
N TYR A 133 -36.43 25.28 2.04
CA TYR A 133 -35.72 24.05 2.39
C TYR A 133 -36.68 22.87 2.60
N LYS A 134 -37.79 23.06 3.32
CA LYS A 134 -38.81 22.03 3.51
C LYS A 134 -39.36 21.52 2.18
N ILE A 135 -39.64 22.41 1.23
CA ILE A 135 -40.06 22.05 -0.13
C ILE A 135 -38.95 21.23 -0.82
N LYS A 136 -37.72 21.75 -0.90
CA LYS A 136 -36.58 21.02 -1.51
C LYS A 136 -36.33 19.63 -0.91
N TYR A 137 -36.42 19.48 0.41
CA TYR A 137 -36.31 18.17 1.07
C TYR A 137 -37.50 17.25 0.78
N THR A 138 -38.72 17.81 0.61
CA THR A 138 -39.89 17.04 0.17
C THR A 138 -39.73 16.56 -1.27
N ASP A 139 -39.22 17.41 -2.17
CA ASP A 139 -38.94 17.06 -3.57
C ASP A 139 -37.81 16.03 -3.69
N LEU A 140 -36.77 16.14 -2.86
CA LEU A 140 -35.70 15.15 -2.76
C LEU A 140 -36.22 13.79 -2.24
N ALA A 141 -37.07 13.79 -1.20
CA ALA A 141 -37.71 12.57 -0.72
C ALA A 141 -38.64 11.94 -1.77
N ASN A 142 -39.38 12.74 -2.53
CA ASN A 142 -40.24 12.28 -3.62
C ASN A 142 -39.44 11.69 -4.78
N THR A 143 -38.34 12.32 -5.19
CA THR A 143 -37.46 11.82 -6.26
C THR A 143 -36.72 10.55 -5.83
N LEU A 144 -36.23 10.46 -4.60
CA LEU A 144 -35.68 9.21 -4.04
C LEU A 144 -36.73 8.09 -4.01
N LYS A 145 -37.96 8.38 -3.54
CA LYS A 145 -39.07 7.40 -3.53
C LYS A 145 -39.42 6.93 -4.95
N GLN A 146 -39.45 7.83 -5.93
CA GLN A 146 -39.68 7.49 -7.33
C GLN A 146 -38.55 6.61 -7.89
N THR A 147 -37.29 6.86 -7.51
CA THR A 147 -36.12 6.05 -7.89
C THR A 147 -36.17 4.64 -7.30
N VAL A 148 -36.63 4.46 -6.06
CA VAL A 148 -36.90 3.14 -5.48
C VAL A 148 -38.04 2.44 -6.25
N MET A 149 -39.12 3.17 -6.56
CA MET A 149 -40.24 2.62 -7.33
C MET A 149 -39.90 2.27 -8.79
N THR A 150 -38.89 2.89 -9.42
CA THR A 150 -38.38 2.46 -10.73
C THR A 150 -37.41 1.29 -10.60
N HIS A 151 -36.54 1.29 -9.59
CA HIS A 151 -35.67 0.15 -9.27
C HIS A 151 -36.47 -1.14 -9.07
N ASP A 152 -37.55 -1.13 -8.29
CA ASP A 152 -38.36 -2.32 -8.05
C ASP A 152 -39.12 -2.78 -9.31
N LYS A 153 -39.53 -1.85 -10.19
CA LYS A 153 -40.06 -2.20 -11.52
C LYS A 153 -39.00 -2.86 -12.39
N PHE A 154 -37.77 -2.35 -12.41
CA PHE A 154 -36.66 -2.98 -13.14
C PHE A 154 -36.33 -4.36 -12.56
N LYS A 155 -36.32 -4.52 -11.23
CA LYS A 155 -36.14 -5.82 -10.56
C LYS A 155 -37.18 -6.84 -11.03
N ILE A 156 -38.47 -6.47 -11.06
CA ILE A 156 -39.56 -7.32 -11.56
C ILE A 156 -39.39 -7.66 -13.05
N ILE A 157 -38.94 -6.71 -13.88
CA ILE A 157 -38.68 -6.94 -15.30
C ILE A 157 -37.48 -7.88 -15.51
N ILE A 158 -36.41 -7.71 -14.73
CA ILE A 158 -35.21 -8.56 -14.77
C ILE A 158 -35.55 -9.99 -14.33
N SER A 159 -36.29 -10.19 -13.24
CA SER A 159 -36.76 -11.53 -12.84
C SER A 159 -37.57 -12.18 -13.97
N LYS A 160 -38.56 -11.48 -14.54
CA LYS A 160 -39.35 -12.00 -15.67
C LYS A 160 -38.54 -12.28 -16.94
N ALA A 161 -37.39 -11.62 -17.13
CA ALA A 161 -36.46 -11.92 -18.20
C ALA A 161 -35.60 -13.16 -17.89
N GLN A 162 -35.17 -13.32 -16.64
CA GLN A 162 -34.47 -14.52 -16.16
C GLN A 162 -35.38 -15.76 -16.24
N ASP A 163 -36.64 -15.66 -15.80
CA ASP A 163 -37.63 -16.75 -15.88
C ASP A 163 -37.81 -17.23 -17.33
N LYS A 164 -37.91 -16.30 -18.29
CA LYS A 164 -38.00 -16.62 -19.72
C LYS A 164 -36.73 -17.24 -20.29
N LEU A 165 -35.54 -16.80 -19.85
CA LEU A 165 -34.27 -17.41 -20.25
C LEU A 165 -34.14 -18.83 -19.70
N LEU A 166 -34.56 -19.07 -18.45
CA LEU A 166 -34.62 -20.40 -17.85
C LEU A 166 -35.61 -21.31 -18.60
N GLN A 167 -36.80 -20.79 -18.96
CA GLN A 167 -37.76 -21.52 -19.79
C GLN A 167 -37.16 -21.91 -21.15
N ARG A 168 -36.49 -20.98 -21.85
CA ARG A 168 -35.86 -21.30 -23.14
C ARG A 168 -34.69 -22.28 -22.99
N ILE A 169 -33.98 -22.27 -21.87
CA ILE A 169 -32.96 -23.29 -21.55
C ILE A 169 -33.58 -24.67 -21.31
N THR A 170 -34.78 -24.77 -20.71
CA THR A 170 -35.49 -26.06 -20.59
C THR A 170 -36.01 -26.54 -21.95
N GLU A 171 -36.58 -25.66 -22.77
CA GLU A 171 -37.01 -25.98 -24.14
C GLU A 171 -35.84 -26.49 -25.00
N LEU A 172 -34.69 -25.79 -25.00
CA LEU A 172 -33.49 -26.22 -25.74
C LEU A 172 -32.91 -27.56 -25.25
N LYS A 173 -33.08 -27.89 -23.97
CA LYS A 173 -32.69 -29.20 -23.43
C LYS A 173 -33.64 -30.31 -23.88
N GLU A 174 -34.94 -30.03 -23.97
CA GLU A 174 -35.93 -30.96 -24.50
C GLU A 174 -35.74 -31.18 -26.00
N GLU A 175 -35.57 -30.11 -26.79
CA GLU A 175 -35.21 -30.15 -28.21
C GLU A 175 -33.97 -31.03 -28.45
N CYS A 176 -32.88 -30.83 -27.70
CA CYS A 176 -31.66 -31.64 -27.80
C CYS A 176 -31.85 -33.11 -27.36
N SER A 177 -32.76 -33.37 -26.41
CA SER A 177 -33.09 -34.73 -25.97
C SER A 177 -33.89 -35.49 -27.05
N LEU A 178 -34.87 -34.82 -27.64
CA LEU A 178 -35.68 -35.34 -28.74
C LEU A 178 -34.85 -35.55 -30.01
N GLU A 179 -33.91 -34.65 -30.33
CA GLU A 179 -32.97 -34.82 -31.44
C GLU A 179 -32.07 -36.06 -31.25
N LYS A 180 -31.56 -36.28 -30.04
CA LYS A 180 -30.78 -37.49 -29.70
C LYS A 180 -31.60 -38.77 -29.85
N ALA A 181 -32.85 -38.76 -29.39
CA ALA A 181 -33.76 -39.90 -29.56
C ALA A 181 -34.06 -40.15 -31.05
N ALA A 182 -34.37 -39.11 -31.83
CA ALA A 182 -34.60 -39.21 -33.27
C ALA A 182 -33.37 -39.73 -34.02
N LYS A 183 -32.16 -39.26 -33.67
CA LYS A 183 -30.90 -39.77 -34.23
C LYS A 183 -30.67 -41.25 -33.88
N ALA A 184 -30.96 -41.68 -32.66
CA ALA A 184 -30.86 -43.08 -32.26
C ALA A 184 -31.87 -43.97 -33.02
N HIS A 185 -33.12 -43.52 -33.20
CA HIS A 185 -34.10 -44.22 -34.03
C HIS A 185 -33.68 -44.30 -35.50
N MET A 186 -33.08 -43.24 -36.06
CA MET A 186 -32.54 -43.25 -37.42
C MET A 186 -31.33 -44.19 -37.55
N GLU A 187 -30.45 -44.26 -36.54
CA GLU A 187 -29.34 -45.21 -36.53
C GLU A 187 -29.84 -46.66 -36.48
N VAL A 188 -30.85 -46.96 -35.65
CA VAL A 188 -31.49 -48.29 -35.60
C VAL A 188 -32.14 -48.63 -36.94
N ALA A 189 -32.85 -47.69 -37.59
CA ALA A 189 -33.42 -47.92 -38.91
C ALA A 189 -32.33 -48.23 -39.97
N LEU A 190 -31.22 -47.49 -39.98
CA LEU A 190 -30.10 -47.72 -40.88
C LEU A 190 -29.38 -49.06 -40.59
N ARG A 191 -29.28 -49.48 -39.32
CA ARG A 191 -28.76 -50.81 -38.95
C ARG A 191 -29.67 -51.92 -39.48
N ASN A 192 -30.98 -51.82 -39.29
CA ASN A 192 -31.95 -52.78 -39.83
C ASN A 192 -31.87 -52.86 -41.36
N ASP A 193 -31.79 -51.71 -42.05
CA ASP A 193 -31.63 -51.65 -43.52
C ASP A 193 -30.35 -52.37 -43.99
N ILE A 194 -29.24 -52.22 -43.25
CA ILE A 194 -27.97 -52.90 -43.53
C ILE A 194 -28.10 -54.41 -43.29
N GLU A 195 -28.69 -54.83 -42.17
CA GLU A 195 -28.93 -56.24 -41.85
C GLU A 195 -29.83 -56.91 -42.90
N GLU A 196 -30.86 -56.22 -43.40
CA GLU A 196 -31.66 -56.68 -44.55
C GLU A 196 -30.82 -56.80 -45.84
N LYS A 197 -29.89 -55.88 -46.10
CA LYS A 197 -29.00 -55.98 -47.28
C LYS A 197 -28.03 -57.14 -47.13
N ASP A 198 -27.48 -57.38 -45.95
CA ASP A 198 -26.56 -58.51 -45.71
C ASP A 198 -27.30 -59.85 -45.78
N HIS A 199 -28.54 -59.94 -45.31
CA HIS A 199 -29.40 -61.10 -45.54
C HIS A 199 -29.71 -61.32 -47.03
N LEU A 200 -29.98 -60.26 -47.79
CA LEU A 200 -30.17 -60.34 -49.25
C LEU A 200 -28.88 -60.75 -49.97
N ILE A 201 -27.72 -60.20 -49.59
CA ILE A 201 -26.40 -60.54 -50.13
C ILE A 201 -26.06 -62.00 -49.83
N SER A 202 -26.34 -62.49 -48.62
CA SER A 202 -26.19 -63.90 -48.26
C SER A 202 -27.10 -64.82 -49.09
N THR A 203 -28.36 -64.40 -49.32
CA THR A 203 -29.32 -65.11 -50.17
C THR A 203 -28.91 -65.12 -51.64
N LEU A 204 -28.33 -64.02 -52.14
CA LEU A 204 -27.81 -63.93 -53.51
C LEU A 204 -26.52 -64.74 -53.66
N ASN A 205 -25.61 -64.72 -52.68
CA ASN A 205 -24.37 -65.50 -52.70
C ASN A 205 -24.64 -67.01 -52.63
N THR A 206 -25.58 -67.46 -51.77
CA THR A 206 -26.00 -68.87 -51.76
C THR A 206 -26.65 -69.27 -53.08
N LYS A 207 -27.49 -68.41 -53.68
CA LYS A 207 -28.07 -68.65 -55.01
C LYS A 207 -27.03 -68.65 -56.14
N ILE A 208 -26.02 -67.79 -56.09
CA ILE A 208 -24.88 -67.78 -57.02
C ILE A 208 -24.04 -69.04 -56.86
N ASN A 209 -23.82 -69.52 -55.63
CA ASN A 209 -23.09 -70.77 -55.40
C ASN A 209 -23.85 -71.98 -55.95
N LEU A 210 -25.17 -72.06 -55.73
CA LEU A 210 -26.03 -73.08 -56.33
C LEU A 210 -26.05 -73.00 -57.86
N LEU A 211 -26.06 -71.80 -58.45
CA LEU A 211 -25.97 -71.63 -59.91
C LEU A 211 -24.60 -72.02 -60.46
N LYS A 212 -23.50 -71.68 -59.79
CA LYS A 212 -22.15 -72.15 -60.15
C LYS A 212 -22.04 -73.68 -60.08
N GLN A 213 -22.65 -74.29 -59.07
CA GLN A 213 -22.70 -75.74 -58.88
C GLN A 213 -23.56 -76.45 -59.95
N ASN A 214 -24.59 -75.80 -60.48
CA ASN A 214 -25.46 -76.32 -61.54
C ASN A 214 -24.96 -76.01 -62.98
N CYS A 215 -23.96 -75.15 -63.16
CA CYS A 215 -23.43 -74.75 -64.48
C CYS A 215 -22.23 -75.59 -64.97
N SER A 216 -22.06 -76.82 -64.46
CA SER A 216 -20.96 -77.72 -64.87
C SER A 216 -21.29 -78.59 -66.09
N ASP A 217 -22.55 -78.65 -66.54
CA ASP A 217 -23.03 -79.56 -67.58
C ASP A 217 -23.87 -78.86 -68.65
N LYS A 218 -23.52 -79.10 -69.93
CA LYS A 218 -24.21 -78.68 -71.19
C LYS A 218 -24.10 -77.17 -71.51
N CYS A 219 -23.93 -76.74 -72.76
CA CYS A 219 -23.78 -77.45 -74.04
C CYS A 219 -22.93 -76.62 -75.02
N GLU A 220 -22.21 -77.27 -75.94
CA GLU A 220 -21.56 -76.61 -77.08
C GLU A 220 -22.48 -76.45 -78.31
N SER A 221 -22.02 -75.65 -79.28
CA SER A 221 -22.39 -75.63 -80.70
C SER A 221 -23.73 -74.98 -81.13
N LEU A 222 -23.64 -73.85 -81.86
CA LEU A 222 -23.85 -73.78 -83.31
C LEU A 222 -23.58 -72.35 -83.86
N PRO A 223 -22.78 -72.15 -84.93
CA PRO A 223 -22.58 -70.83 -85.55
C PRO A 223 -23.45 -70.62 -86.80
N SER A 224 -24.02 -69.42 -87.00
CA SER A 224 -24.72 -69.07 -88.25
C SER A 224 -24.57 -67.59 -88.65
N LYS A 225 -23.94 -67.38 -89.82
CA LYS A 225 -23.94 -66.27 -90.81
C LYS A 225 -24.04 -64.78 -90.42
N ASN A 226 -24.46 -64.38 -89.21
CA ASN A 226 -24.46 -62.97 -88.78
C ASN A 226 -23.05 -62.39 -88.53
N PHE A 227 -22.01 -63.23 -88.55
CA PHE A 227 -20.71 -62.95 -87.96
C PHE A 227 -20.04 -61.65 -88.46
N VAL A 228 -20.10 -61.32 -89.76
CA VAL A 228 -19.42 -60.11 -90.29
C VAL A 228 -20.05 -58.81 -89.77
N ASN A 229 -21.37 -58.73 -89.72
CA ASN A 229 -22.08 -57.53 -89.25
C ASN A 229 -22.08 -57.47 -87.71
N LEU A 230 -22.06 -58.63 -87.04
CA LEU A 230 -21.84 -58.70 -85.60
C LEU A 230 -20.41 -58.29 -85.23
N LEU A 231 -19.38 -58.72 -85.96
CA LEU A 231 -17.98 -58.39 -85.68
C LEU A 231 -17.73 -56.89 -85.81
N ALA A 232 -18.20 -56.24 -86.89
CA ALA A 232 -18.10 -54.79 -87.04
C ALA A 232 -18.85 -54.00 -85.95
N LYS A 233 -19.95 -54.56 -85.41
CA LYS A 233 -20.66 -53.98 -84.26
C LYS A 233 -19.94 -54.24 -82.94
N CYS A 234 -19.37 -55.43 -82.76
CA CYS A 234 -18.54 -55.81 -81.62
C CYS A 234 -17.21 -55.04 -81.57
N GLU A 235 -16.62 -54.66 -82.70
CA GLU A 235 -15.43 -53.81 -82.73
C GLU A 235 -15.73 -52.38 -82.30
N ARG A 236 -16.88 -51.81 -82.70
CA ARG A 236 -17.33 -50.51 -82.21
C ARG A 236 -17.67 -50.56 -80.73
N LEU A 237 -18.48 -51.54 -80.32
CA LEU A 237 -18.81 -51.78 -78.91
C LEU A 237 -17.56 -52.09 -78.08
N ASN A 238 -16.54 -52.77 -78.60
CA ASN A 238 -15.28 -52.98 -77.88
C ASN A 238 -14.45 -51.70 -77.77
N LYS A 239 -14.43 -50.83 -78.79
CA LYS A 239 -13.77 -49.51 -78.72
C LYS A 239 -14.47 -48.59 -77.72
N GLU A 240 -15.80 -48.55 -77.76
CA GLU A 240 -16.64 -47.87 -76.76
C GLU A 240 -16.43 -48.47 -75.36
N LEU A 241 -16.38 -49.80 -75.22
CA LEU A 241 -16.09 -50.49 -73.95
C LEU A 241 -14.67 -50.19 -73.44
N THR A 242 -13.66 -50.05 -74.32
CA THR A 242 -12.31 -49.65 -73.89
C THR A 242 -12.27 -48.20 -73.42
N LEU A 243 -13.00 -47.29 -74.06
CA LEU A 243 -13.15 -45.90 -73.62
C LEU A 243 -13.91 -45.81 -72.29
N PHE A 244 -15.06 -46.48 -72.17
CA PHE A 244 -15.78 -46.56 -70.90
C PHE A 244 -14.94 -47.25 -69.80
N LYS A 245 -14.06 -48.20 -70.12
CA LYS A 245 -13.12 -48.79 -69.15
C LYS A 245 -12.01 -47.82 -68.73
N SER A 246 -11.45 -47.02 -69.64
CA SER A 246 -10.49 -45.97 -69.25
C SER A 246 -11.16 -44.88 -68.42
N ASP A 247 -12.40 -44.50 -68.77
CA ASP A 247 -13.17 -43.50 -68.06
C ASP A 247 -13.55 -44.01 -66.66
N CYS A 248 -14.06 -45.24 -66.53
CA CYS A 248 -14.28 -45.89 -65.24
C CYS A 248 -13.00 -45.98 -64.41
N ALA A 249 -11.86 -46.41 -64.99
CA ALA A 249 -10.59 -46.47 -64.27
C ALA A 249 -10.07 -45.07 -63.83
N SER A 250 -10.43 -44.01 -64.56
CA SER A 250 -10.14 -42.62 -64.17
C SER A 250 -11.04 -42.16 -63.01
N LEU A 251 -12.32 -42.52 -63.05
CA LEU A 251 -13.31 -42.21 -62.02
C LEU A 251 -13.05 -43.00 -60.73
N GLU A 252 -12.67 -44.27 -60.82
CA GLU A 252 -12.23 -45.09 -59.68
C GLU A 252 -11.01 -44.49 -58.99
N LYS A 253 -10.03 -43.97 -59.75
CA LYS A 253 -8.89 -43.22 -59.19
C LYS A 253 -9.31 -41.92 -58.51
N GLN A 254 -10.24 -41.17 -59.10
CA GLN A 254 -10.78 -39.95 -58.47
C GLN A 254 -11.57 -40.26 -57.20
N ILE A 255 -12.39 -41.33 -57.20
CA ILE A 255 -13.14 -41.80 -56.03
C ILE A 255 -12.18 -42.27 -54.93
N LYS A 256 -11.10 -42.99 -55.26
CA LYS A 256 -10.09 -43.40 -54.28
C LYS A 256 -9.37 -42.20 -53.66
N LEU A 257 -8.97 -41.22 -54.47
CA LEU A 257 -8.30 -40.00 -53.99
C LEU A 257 -9.25 -39.10 -53.16
N LEU A 258 -10.54 -39.07 -53.50
CA LEU A 258 -11.57 -38.41 -52.69
C LEU A 258 -11.76 -39.11 -51.34
N LYS A 259 -11.79 -40.46 -51.30
CA LYS A 259 -11.84 -41.22 -50.04
C LYS A 259 -10.60 -41.00 -49.17
N GLU A 260 -9.40 -41.02 -49.76
CA GLU A 260 -8.14 -40.76 -49.03
C GLU A 260 -8.13 -39.33 -48.44
N ASN A 261 -8.72 -38.35 -49.13
CA ASN A 261 -8.92 -37.00 -48.59
C ASN A 261 -10.01 -36.94 -47.50
N GLU A 262 -11.11 -37.69 -47.64
CA GLU A 262 -12.20 -37.75 -46.66
C GLU A 262 -11.77 -38.46 -45.36
N GLU A 263 -11.04 -39.57 -45.47
CA GLU A 263 -10.39 -40.26 -44.35
C GLU A 263 -9.37 -39.33 -43.67
N SER A 264 -8.60 -38.56 -44.44
CA SER A 264 -7.69 -37.54 -43.91
C SER A 264 -8.42 -36.42 -43.15
N THR A 265 -9.52 -35.87 -43.68
CA THR A 265 -10.27 -34.82 -42.96
C THR A 265 -10.95 -35.35 -41.71
N LEU A 266 -11.48 -36.60 -41.73
CA LEU A 266 -12.05 -37.26 -40.56
C LEU A 266 -10.98 -37.52 -39.48
N LEU A 267 -9.78 -37.96 -39.86
CA LEU A 267 -8.67 -38.16 -38.92
C LEU A 267 -8.26 -36.84 -38.24
N ASN A 268 -8.09 -35.77 -39.02
CA ASN A 268 -7.80 -34.43 -38.50
C ASN A 268 -8.92 -33.92 -37.58
N LEU A 269 -10.19 -34.20 -37.89
CA LEU A 269 -11.32 -33.76 -37.07
C LEU A 269 -11.38 -34.51 -35.73
N ALA A 270 -11.16 -35.83 -35.74
CA ALA A 270 -11.06 -36.65 -34.53
C ALA A 270 -9.85 -36.27 -33.65
N GLU A 271 -8.71 -35.90 -34.26
CA GLU A 271 -7.55 -35.39 -33.51
C GLU A 271 -7.86 -34.04 -32.84
N ASN A 272 -8.52 -33.12 -33.54
CA ASN A 272 -8.98 -31.85 -32.96
C ASN A 272 -9.99 -32.08 -31.81
N GLU A 273 -10.95 -32.99 -31.96
CA GLU A 273 -11.87 -33.37 -30.87
C GLU A 273 -11.12 -33.94 -29.66
N MET A 274 -10.13 -34.81 -29.87
CA MET A 274 -9.27 -35.31 -28.79
C MET A 274 -8.46 -34.21 -28.09
N VAL A 275 -7.96 -33.21 -28.83
CA VAL A 275 -7.25 -32.06 -28.24
C VAL A 275 -8.22 -31.20 -27.41
N ILE A 276 -9.40 -30.89 -27.94
CA ILE A 276 -10.43 -30.12 -27.24
C ILE A 276 -10.89 -30.86 -25.96
N HIS A 277 -11.12 -32.17 -26.03
CA HIS A 277 -11.49 -32.97 -24.86
C HIS A 277 -10.37 -33.03 -23.79
N LYS A 278 -9.09 -33.09 -24.20
CA LYS A 278 -7.95 -32.98 -23.27
C LYS A 278 -7.94 -31.62 -22.59
N GLU A 279 -8.07 -30.53 -23.34
CA GLU A 279 -8.08 -29.18 -22.74
C GLU A 279 -9.27 -29.01 -21.79
N LEU A 280 -10.49 -29.35 -22.21
CA LEU A 280 -11.70 -29.29 -21.37
C LEU A 280 -11.49 -30.00 -20.03
N LYS A 281 -10.93 -31.22 -20.06
CA LYS A 281 -10.63 -31.97 -18.83
C LYS A 281 -9.65 -31.23 -17.92
N THR A 282 -8.58 -30.62 -18.47
CA THR A 282 -7.67 -29.79 -17.65
C THR A 282 -8.34 -28.54 -17.08
N LYS A 283 -9.30 -27.94 -17.79
CA LYS A 283 -10.06 -26.78 -17.30
C LYS A 283 -11.05 -27.18 -16.20
N GLU A 284 -11.74 -28.32 -16.35
CA GLU A 284 -12.56 -28.87 -15.27
C GLU A 284 -11.74 -29.15 -14.00
N ASP A 285 -10.55 -29.72 -14.13
CA ASP A 285 -9.71 -30.03 -12.97
C ASP A 285 -9.06 -28.78 -12.35
N GLN A 286 -8.95 -27.68 -13.11
CA GLN A 286 -8.66 -26.34 -12.57
C GLN A 286 -9.87 -25.75 -11.83
N ILE A 287 -11.09 -25.88 -12.39
CA ILE A 287 -12.34 -25.43 -11.74
C ILE A 287 -12.54 -26.16 -10.41
N LYS A 288 -12.42 -27.49 -10.37
CA LYS A 288 -12.54 -28.32 -9.14
C LYS A 288 -11.52 -27.92 -8.06
N LYS A 289 -10.35 -27.40 -8.44
CA LYS A 289 -9.36 -26.85 -7.48
C LYS A 289 -9.79 -25.49 -6.94
N LEU A 290 -10.29 -24.59 -7.79
CA LEU A 290 -10.83 -23.28 -7.37
C LEU A 290 -12.07 -23.44 -6.48
N GLU A 291 -12.98 -24.36 -6.79
CA GLU A 291 -14.14 -24.68 -5.95
C GLU A 291 -13.73 -25.16 -4.57
N LYS A 292 -12.71 -26.02 -4.46
CA LYS A 292 -12.15 -26.45 -3.17
C LYS A 292 -11.56 -25.28 -2.38
N ALA A 293 -10.83 -24.36 -3.03
CA ALA A 293 -10.28 -23.17 -2.39
C ALA A 293 -11.37 -22.22 -1.88
N ILE A 294 -12.40 -21.94 -2.70
CA ILE A 294 -13.56 -21.11 -2.32
C ILE A 294 -14.30 -21.72 -1.13
N ASN A 295 -14.53 -23.04 -1.13
CA ASN A 295 -15.16 -23.73 0.00
C ASN A 295 -14.29 -23.73 1.28
N GLY A 296 -12.96 -23.67 1.16
CA GLY A 296 -12.04 -23.44 2.28
C GLY A 296 -12.24 -22.05 2.88
N LEU A 297 -12.09 -20.99 2.06
CA LEU A 297 -12.26 -19.59 2.47
C LEU A 297 -13.67 -19.31 3.06
N GLN A 298 -14.71 -20.00 2.58
CA GLN A 298 -16.06 -19.90 3.15
C GLN A 298 -16.19 -20.54 4.54
N LYS A 299 -15.41 -21.59 4.85
CA LYS A 299 -15.35 -22.16 6.21
C LYS A 299 -14.56 -21.25 7.14
N GLU A 300 -13.39 -20.79 6.70
CA GLU A 300 -12.53 -19.85 7.42
C GLU A 300 -13.30 -18.57 7.79
N LYS A 301 -14.03 -17.96 6.84
CA LYS A 301 -14.90 -16.81 7.10
C LYS A 301 -16.00 -17.10 8.15
N LYS A 302 -16.51 -18.33 8.24
CA LYS A 302 -17.49 -18.71 9.28
C LYS A 302 -16.85 -18.87 10.66
N ILE A 303 -15.60 -19.31 10.73
CA ILE A 303 -14.82 -19.41 11.97
C ILE A 303 -14.52 -18.00 12.50
N LEU A 304 -13.94 -17.14 11.67
CA LEU A 304 -13.62 -15.74 12.02
C LEU A 304 -14.87 -14.94 12.47
N LEU A 305 -16.04 -15.19 11.87
CA LEU A 305 -17.31 -14.58 12.30
C LEU A 305 -17.78 -15.04 13.69
N LYS A 306 -17.45 -16.27 14.10
CA LYS A 306 -17.75 -16.80 15.44
C LYS A 306 -16.78 -16.24 16.49
N GLU A 307 -15.48 -16.26 16.18
CA GLU A 307 -14.42 -15.71 17.04
C GLU A 307 -14.64 -14.21 17.32
N ASN A 308 -15.03 -13.43 16.32
CA ASN A 308 -15.31 -12.00 16.49
C ASN A 308 -16.56 -11.75 17.36
N ALA A 309 -17.56 -12.65 17.34
CA ALA A 309 -18.70 -12.58 18.25
C ALA A 309 -18.31 -12.93 19.71
N GLU A 310 -17.40 -13.88 19.88
CA GLU A 310 -16.85 -14.27 21.19
C GLU A 310 -15.93 -13.16 21.76
N HIS A 311 -15.12 -12.50 20.93
CA HIS A 311 -14.38 -11.31 21.35
C HIS A 311 -15.30 -10.15 21.75
N SER A 312 -16.43 -9.97 21.06
CA SER A 312 -17.43 -8.96 21.43
C SER A 312 -18.00 -9.18 22.84
N SER A 313 -18.32 -10.43 23.22
CA SER A 313 -18.79 -10.73 24.59
C SER A 313 -17.70 -10.54 25.64
N THR A 314 -16.45 -10.92 25.36
CA THR A 314 -15.34 -10.69 26.30
C THR A 314 -15.06 -9.21 26.54
N ASN A 315 -15.16 -8.36 25.51
CA ASN A 315 -15.00 -6.91 25.65
C ASN A 315 -16.13 -6.28 26.47
N LEU A 316 -17.37 -6.76 26.34
CA LEU A 316 -18.50 -6.33 27.16
C LEU A 316 -18.25 -6.66 28.65
N TYR A 317 -17.71 -7.85 28.93
CA TYR A 317 -17.40 -8.29 30.29
C TYR A 317 -16.24 -7.48 30.91
N LEU A 318 -15.19 -7.18 30.13
CA LEU A 318 -14.10 -6.31 30.56
C LEU A 318 -14.56 -4.87 30.85
N GLY A 319 -15.47 -4.34 30.03
CA GLY A 319 -16.10 -3.03 30.25
C GLY A 319 -16.81 -2.95 31.60
N ASN A 320 -17.63 -3.97 31.91
CA ASN A 320 -18.34 -4.06 33.19
C ASN A 320 -17.39 -4.16 34.39
N ILE A 321 -16.28 -4.90 34.27
CA ILE A 321 -15.24 -4.98 35.32
C ILE A 321 -14.58 -3.61 35.53
N ASN A 322 -14.17 -2.94 34.45
CA ASN A 322 -13.52 -1.63 34.53
C ASN A 322 -14.44 -0.57 35.17
N GLN A 323 -15.72 -0.55 34.81
CA GLN A 323 -16.68 0.38 35.41
C GLN A 323 -16.91 0.11 36.91
N ASN A 324 -16.96 -1.15 37.32
CA ASN A 324 -17.10 -1.54 38.73
C ASN A 324 -15.83 -1.21 39.55
N VAL A 325 -14.64 -1.40 38.97
CA VAL A 325 -13.36 -0.94 39.55
C VAL A 325 -13.34 0.59 39.69
N GLN A 326 -13.81 1.33 38.68
CA GLN A 326 -13.88 2.79 38.72
C GLN A 326 -14.86 3.30 39.79
N GLU A 327 -16.04 2.68 39.95
CA GLU A 327 -16.96 2.96 41.06
C GLU A 327 -16.36 2.66 42.44
N LYS A 328 -15.52 1.63 42.55
CA LYS A 328 -14.86 1.29 43.81
C LYS A 328 -13.78 2.30 44.18
N LEU A 329 -13.03 2.79 43.19
CA LEU A 329 -12.02 3.84 43.34
C LEU A 329 -12.65 5.19 43.72
N THR A 330 -13.77 5.59 43.10
CA THR A 330 -14.44 6.85 43.46
C THR A 330 -15.02 6.82 44.88
N LYS A 331 -15.59 5.68 45.31
CA LYS A 331 -16.03 5.48 46.70
C LYS A 331 -14.87 5.56 47.71
N GLN A 332 -13.73 4.95 47.40
CA GLN A 332 -12.53 5.04 48.24
C GLN A 332 -11.93 6.45 48.31
N LEU A 333 -11.99 7.24 47.23
CA LEU A 333 -11.58 8.65 47.25
C LEU A 333 -12.51 9.48 48.14
N TYR A 334 -13.83 9.32 48.02
CA TYR A 334 -14.82 10.04 48.84
C TYR A 334 -14.65 9.73 50.34
N GLU A 335 -14.44 8.46 50.68
CA GLU A 335 -14.13 8.02 52.04
C GLU A 335 -12.82 8.60 52.60
N LEU A 336 -11.82 8.89 51.76
CA LEU A 336 -10.57 9.51 52.18
C LEU A 336 -10.73 11.03 52.35
N GLU A 337 -11.50 11.67 51.47
CA GLU A 337 -11.82 13.09 51.51
C GLU A 337 -12.64 13.46 52.76
N GLU A 338 -13.58 12.61 53.17
CA GLU A 338 -14.35 12.73 54.42
C GLU A 338 -13.46 12.53 55.67
N LYS A 339 -12.52 11.57 55.63
CA LYS A 339 -11.55 11.33 56.73
C LYS A 339 -10.53 12.46 56.85
N ILE A 340 -10.09 13.05 55.73
CA ILE A 340 -9.23 14.24 55.73
C ILE A 340 -9.98 15.45 56.29
N SER A 341 -11.23 15.69 55.85
CA SER A 341 -12.05 16.80 56.34
C SER A 341 -12.26 16.75 57.86
N SER A 342 -12.67 15.59 58.38
CA SER A 342 -12.88 15.39 59.83
C SER A 342 -11.57 15.46 60.64
N ALA A 343 -10.44 15.01 60.10
CA ALA A 343 -9.13 15.22 60.71
C ALA A 343 -8.70 16.70 60.72
N PHE A 344 -9.09 17.47 59.69
CA PHE A 344 -8.82 18.90 59.61
C PHE A 344 -9.66 19.68 60.63
N GLU A 345 -10.97 19.41 60.74
CA GLU A 345 -11.83 19.97 61.80
C GLU A 345 -11.29 19.64 63.19
N PHE A 346 -10.84 18.40 63.43
CA PHE A 346 -10.25 18.03 64.72
C PHE A 346 -9.00 18.87 65.04
N LYS A 347 -8.10 19.04 64.07
CA LYS A 347 -6.87 19.83 64.25
C LYS A 347 -7.13 21.33 64.35
N GLU A 348 -8.13 21.86 63.65
CA GLU A 348 -8.55 23.25 63.79
C GLU A 348 -9.15 23.53 65.18
N ASN A 349 -9.94 22.59 65.71
CA ASN A 349 -10.44 22.67 67.09
C ASN A 349 -9.31 22.58 68.13
N GLU A 350 -8.34 21.67 67.95
CA GLU A 350 -7.16 21.56 68.82
C GLU A 350 -6.29 22.84 68.79
N VAL A 351 -6.09 23.44 67.61
CA VAL A 351 -5.41 24.74 67.46
C VAL A 351 -6.19 25.87 68.13
N ASN A 352 -7.52 25.92 67.99
CA ASN A 352 -8.34 26.93 68.66
C ASN A 352 -8.35 26.77 70.19
N GLU A 353 -8.32 25.54 70.70
CA GLU A 353 -8.18 25.25 72.13
C GLU A 353 -6.81 25.68 72.67
N LEU A 354 -5.70 25.33 71.99
CA LEU A 354 -4.36 25.80 72.34
C LEU A 354 -4.26 27.34 72.30
N LYS A 355 -4.91 27.99 71.33
CA LYS A 355 -4.98 29.45 71.18
C LYS A 355 -5.80 30.12 72.27
N ASN A 356 -6.80 29.44 72.84
CA ASN A 356 -7.52 29.89 74.04
C ASN A 356 -6.69 29.68 75.31
N GLN A 357 -5.96 28.56 75.43
CA GLN A 357 -5.05 28.31 76.55
C GLN A 357 -3.88 29.32 76.57
N LEU A 358 -3.35 29.71 75.41
CA LEU A 358 -2.36 30.80 75.30
C LEU A 358 -2.91 32.13 75.83
N LYS A 359 -4.11 32.54 75.43
CA LYS A 359 -4.78 33.75 75.96
C LYS A 359 -5.03 33.70 77.47
N VAL A 360 -5.21 32.50 78.05
CA VAL A 360 -5.34 32.32 79.50
C VAL A 360 -3.97 32.44 80.17
N LEU A 361 -2.88 31.98 79.54
CA LEU A 361 -1.51 32.12 80.06
C LEU A 361 -0.98 33.56 79.96
N GLU A 362 -1.25 34.28 78.88
CA GLU A 362 -0.92 35.72 78.74
C GLU A 362 -1.54 36.53 79.90
N LYS A 363 -2.87 36.38 80.10
CA LYS A 363 -3.59 37.01 81.23
C LYS A 363 -3.13 36.55 82.61
N ARG A 364 -2.44 35.42 82.70
CA ARG A 364 -1.85 34.90 83.96
C ARG A 364 -0.48 35.51 84.22
N PHE A 365 0.29 35.82 83.18
CA PHE A 365 1.54 36.57 83.28
C PHE A 365 1.29 38.04 83.65
N GLU A 366 0.34 38.72 83.00
CA GLU A 366 -0.06 40.10 83.32
C GLU A 366 -0.50 40.29 84.78
N LEU A 367 -1.05 39.23 85.41
CA LEU A 367 -1.47 39.22 86.81
C LEU A 367 -0.38 38.78 87.81
N GLN A 368 0.82 38.40 87.35
CA GLN A 368 1.88 37.85 88.21
C GLN A 368 3.09 38.79 88.40
N GLU A 369 3.24 39.86 87.61
CA GLU A 369 4.21 40.94 87.93
C GLU A 369 3.79 41.82 89.12
N GLN A 370 2.51 41.82 89.51
CA GLN A 370 2.00 42.62 90.65
C GLN A 370 1.76 41.80 91.93
N LYS A 371 2.76 41.01 92.36
CA LYS A 371 2.85 40.57 93.76
C LYS A 371 4.24 40.07 94.18
N ASN A 372 4.53 40.27 95.48
CA ASN A 372 5.62 39.67 96.26
C ASN A 372 7.03 40.29 96.11
N VAL A 373 7.17 41.55 96.51
CA VAL A 373 8.26 41.90 97.43
C VAL A 373 7.79 41.55 98.85
N SER A 374 8.41 40.56 99.50
CA SER A 374 8.24 40.31 100.94
C SER A 374 9.35 39.40 101.48
N THR A 375 9.80 39.69 102.70
CA THR A 375 10.44 38.76 103.66
C THR A 375 11.49 37.77 103.15
N GLY A 376 12.76 38.07 103.39
CA GLY A 376 13.76 37.06 103.73
C GLY A 376 14.28 37.31 105.14
N GLU A 377 14.62 36.26 105.90
CA GLU A 377 15.45 36.37 107.12
C GLU A 377 16.02 34.99 107.55
N ILE A 378 17.09 35.00 108.37
CA ILE A 378 17.75 33.84 109.03
C ILE A 378 18.41 32.83 108.04
N LEU A 379 19.72 32.77 107.78
CA LEU A 379 20.98 33.13 108.50
C LEU A 379 21.46 32.04 109.50
N ILE A 380 22.79 31.94 109.68
CA ILE A 380 23.60 31.14 110.66
C ILE A 380 24.06 29.75 110.16
N ALA A 381 25.34 29.33 110.23
CA ALA A 381 26.64 30.02 110.41
C ALA A 381 27.83 29.05 110.15
N LYS A 382 29.09 29.53 110.32
CA LYS A 382 30.39 28.82 110.23
C LYS A 382 30.80 28.47 108.79
N GLU A 383 31.64 29.22 108.07
CA GLU A 383 32.63 30.27 108.44
C GLU A 383 33.84 29.80 109.27
N LYS A 384 35.04 30.01 108.68
CA LYS A 384 36.41 29.71 109.16
C LYS A 384 36.75 28.22 109.25
N GLU A 385 38.00 27.80 109.02
CA GLU A 385 39.23 28.60 108.99
C GLU A 385 40.18 28.16 107.85
N VAL A 386 40.75 29.12 107.12
CA VAL A 386 42.04 28.93 106.44
C VAL A 386 43.10 29.34 107.45
N ASN A 387 44.07 28.47 107.74
CA ASN A 387 45.41 28.86 108.15
C ASN A 387 46.42 27.72 107.86
N ASP A 388 47.46 28.08 107.12
CA ASP A 388 48.85 27.68 107.32
C ASP A 388 49.27 26.20 107.23
N LEU A 389 49.27 25.69 105.98
CA LEU A 389 50.23 24.66 105.54
C LEU A 389 51.69 25.16 105.53
N LYS A 390 52.27 25.54 106.69
CA LYS A 390 53.74 25.67 106.81
C LYS A 390 54.38 25.66 108.22
N LEU A 391 53.99 24.71 109.06
CA LEU A 391 54.94 24.12 110.04
C LEU A 391 55.11 22.61 109.82
N VAL A 392 55.60 22.31 108.61
CA VAL A 392 56.19 21.00 108.26
C VAL A 392 57.43 20.77 109.16
N ILE A 393 57.86 19.51 109.34
CA ILE A 393 59.06 19.07 110.09
C ILE A 393 58.79 18.73 111.58
N SER A 394 57.60 18.21 111.89
CA SER A 394 57.41 17.15 112.92
C SER A 394 56.35 16.13 112.46
N ARG A 395 56.37 15.61 111.22
CA ARG A 395 57.36 14.68 110.62
C ARG A 395 57.46 13.31 111.31
N LEU A 396 57.12 12.27 110.53
CA LEU A 396 57.71 10.92 110.50
C LEU A 396 57.22 9.78 111.42
N GLU A 397 56.24 9.93 112.31
CA GLU A 397 55.70 8.76 113.05
C GLU A 397 54.34 8.25 112.54
N GLN A 398 53.42 9.12 112.10
CA GLN A 398 52.07 8.70 111.69
C GLN A 398 51.92 8.33 110.18
N ILE A 399 53.03 8.13 109.46
CA ILE A 399 53.04 7.83 108.01
C ILE A 399 52.66 6.36 107.70
N LEU A 400 52.62 5.48 108.71
CA LEU A 400 52.44 4.04 108.50
C LEU A 400 51.00 3.62 108.14
N ASN A 401 49.98 4.39 108.54
CA ASN A 401 48.58 3.92 108.52
C ASN A 401 47.81 4.26 107.21
N ASP A 402 48.01 5.45 106.66
CA ASP A 402 47.14 5.99 105.59
C ASP A 402 47.34 5.34 104.22
N ASN A 403 48.49 4.69 104.01
CA ASN A 403 48.82 3.98 102.76
C ASN A 403 47.81 2.87 102.41
N LYS A 404 47.12 2.29 103.40
CA LYS A 404 46.15 1.20 103.19
C LYS A 404 44.83 1.69 102.56
N VAL A 405 44.43 2.94 102.80
CA VAL A 405 43.17 3.53 102.29
C VAL A 405 43.34 4.09 100.88
N SER A 406 44.51 4.65 100.56
CA SER A 406 44.80 5.19 99.22
C SER A 406 44.82 4.11 98.13
N ALA A 407 45.25 2.89 98.47
CA ALA A 407 45.25 1.75 97.55
C ALA A 407 43.83 1.30 97.16
N SER A 408 42.90 1.17 98.13
CA SER A 408 41.52 0.74 97.87
C SER A 408 40.82 1.66 96.87
N LYS A 409 40.83 2.98 97.14
CA LYS A 409 40.11 3.95 96.29
C LYS A 409 40.63 3.98 94.85
N LYS A 410 41.91 3.67 94.61
CA LYS A 410 42.46 3.53 93.26
C LYS A 410 41.99 2.25 92.56
N ILE A 411 41.92 1.13 93.29
CA ILE A 411 41.38 -0.13 92.78
C ILE A 411 39.90 0.03 92.41
N ASP A 412 39.10 0.69 93.26
CA ASP A 412 37.68 0.95 93.02
C ASP A 412 37.46 1.80 91.74
N THR A 413 38.29 2.84 91.52
CA THR A 413 38.25 3.61 90.26
C THR A 413 38.67 2.80 89.04
N PHE A 414 39.70 1.95 89.15
CA PHE A 414 40.14 1.10 88.04
C PHE A 414 39.12 0.03 87.67
N LEU A 415 38.47 -0.61 88.66
CA LEU A 415 37.41 -1.58 88.42
C LEU A 415 36.19 -0.91 87.76
N LYS A 416 35.86 0.33 88.15
CA LYS A 416 34.79 1.09 87.51
C LYS A 416 35.13 1.45 86.06
N GLU A 417 36.33 1.96 85.79
CA GLU A 417 36.80 2.19 84.40
C GLU A 417 36.78 0.90 83.56
N VAL A 418 37.18 -0.24 84.11
CA VAL A 418 37.17 -1.54 83.41
C VAL A 418 35.74 -2.00 83.12
N GLY A 419 34.79 -1.77 84.04
CA GLY A 419 33.37 -2.01 83.82
C GLY A 419 32.79 -1.12 82.71
N GLU A 420 33.08 0.18 82.75
CA GLU A 420 32.65 1.16 81.75
C GLU A 420 33.26 0.84 80.36
N LYS A 421 34.55 0.47 80.29
CA LYS A 421 35.23 0.00 79.06
C LYS A 421 34.70 -1.34 78.55
N SER A 422 34.30 -2.25 79.43
CA SER A 422 33.63 -3.50 79.04
C SER A 422 32.26 -3.23 78.40
N LEU A 423 31.51 -2.25 78.92
CA LEU A 423 30.23 -1.84 78.37
C LEU A 423 30.38 -1.17 76.99
N THR A 424 31.37 -0.31 76.79
CA THR A 424 31.62 0.29 75.47
C THR A 424 32.11 -0.73 74.44
N ILE A 425 32.98 -1.68 74.82
CA ILE A 425 33.37 -2.81 73.96
C ILE A 425 32.14 -3.63 73.54
N LYS A 426 31.21 -3.91 74.46
CA LYS A 426 29.97 -4.64 74.14
C LYS A 426 29.06 -3.87 73.17
N ASN A 427 28.94 -2.55 73.34
CA ASN A 427 28.16 -1.71 72.42
C ASN A 427 28.80 -1.64 71.04
N LEU A 428 30.13 -1.48 70.96
CA LEU A 428 30.89 -1.51 69.70
C LEU A 428 30.76 -2.86 68.97
N ALA A 429 30.73 -3.97 69.71
CA ALA A 429 30.51 -5.30 69.13
C ALA A 429 29.09 -5.46 68.53
N ASN A 430 28.07 -4.86 69.16
CA ASN A 430 26.72 -4.84 68.58
C ASN A 430 26.66 -3.95 67.32
N GLN A 431 27.24 -2.75 67.35
CA GLN A 431 27.30 -1.85 66.19
C GLN A 431 28.08 -2.46 65.01
N LEU A 432 29.13 -3.23 65.27
CA LEU A 432 29.83 -4.03 64.24
C LEU A 432 28.89 -5.05 63.59
N LYS A 433 28.06 -5.73 64.38
CA LYS A 433 27.12 -6.74 63.89
C LYS A 433 25.99 -6.12 63.05
N GLU A 434 25.46 -4.97 63.47
CA GLU A 434 24.48 -4.19 62.69
C GLU A 434 25.09 -3.68 61.37
N MET A 435 26.36 -3.29 61.38
CA MET A 435 27.10 -2.91 60.17
C MET A 435 27.35 -4.10 59.22
N ASP A 436 27.64 -5.30 59.74
CA ASP A 436 27.80 -6.52 58.93
C ASP A 436 26.47 -6.99 58.34
N GLU A 437 25.36 -6.88 59.08
CA GLU A 437 24.01 -7.18 58.58
C GLU A 437 23.61 -6.21 57.45
N LEU A 438 23.82 -4.89 57.65
CA LEU A 438 23.65 -3.89 56.57
C LEU A 438 24.57 -4.17 55.37
N ARG A 439 25.81 -4.60 55.60
CA ARG A 439 26.76 -4.93 54.53
C ARG A 439 26.25 -6.10 53.68
N GLN A 440 25.66 -7.13 54.29
CA GLN A 440 25.06 -8.25 53.55
C GLN A 440 23.86 -7.81 52.71
N ASP A 441 22.98 -6.95 53.22
CA ASP A 441 21.85 -6.44 52.44
C ASP A 441 22.31 -5.55 51.26
N TYR A 442 23.38 -4.77 51.42
CA TYR A 442 24.00 -4.06 50.29
C TYR A 442 24.57 -5.01 49.23
N GLU A 443 25.34 -6.04 49.62
CA GLU A 443 25.84 -7.07 48.69
C GLU A 443 24.70 -7.80 47.97
N LYS A 444 23.60 -8.07 48.66
CA LYS A 444 22.41 -8.75 48.12
C LYS A 444 21.68 -7.88 47.09
N ASN A 445 21.47 -6.60 47.41
CA ASN A 445 20.88 -5.61 46.50
C ASN A 445 21.75 -5.35 45.26
N GLU A 446 23.08 -5.31 45.40
CA GLU A 446 24.00 -5.16 44.26
C GLU A 446 23.91 -6.36 43.31
N ASN A 447 23.87 -7.58 43.85
CA ASN A 447 23.68 -8.80 43.04
C ASN A 447 22.30 -8.83 42.33
N GLU A 448 21.24 -8.34 42.98
CA GLU A 448 19.92 -8.23 42.36
C GLU A 448 19.89 -7.19 41.22
N VAL A 449 20.55 -6.03 41.41
CA VAL A 449 20.72 -5.02 40.35
C VAL A 449 21.53 -5.59 39.17
N VAL A 450 22.56 -6.40 39.41
CA VAL A 450 23.32 -7.09 38.35
C VAL A 450 22.45 -8.13 37.63
N SER A 451 21.63 -8.89 38.35
CA SER A 451 20.65 -9.83 37.78
C SER A 451 19.66 -9.12 36.86
N LEU A 452 19.00 -8.06 37.34
CA LEU A 452 18.05 -7.25 36.56
C LEU A 452 18.71 -6.62 35.33
N LYS A 453 19.94 -6.09 35.46
CA LYS A 453 20.71 -5.53 34.34
C LYS A 453 21.01 -6.57 33.25
N ASN A 454 21.29 -7.82 33.64
CA ASN A 454 21.47 -8.92 32.68
C ASN A 454 20.15 -9.36 32.03
N GLN A 455 19.04 -9.40 32.78
CA GLN A 455 17.70 -9.66 32.22
C GLN A 455 17.28 -8.58 31.21
N ILE A 456 17.52 -7.30 31.52
CA ILE A 456 17.30 -6.16 30.61
C ILE A 456 18.18 -6.29 29.35
N TYR A 457 19.43 -6.73 29.48
CA TYR A 457 20.29 -6.98 28.32
C TYR A 457 19.75 -8.10 27.43
N GLN A 458 19.31 -9.23 28.01
CA GLN A 458 18.75 -10.35 27.24
C GLN A 458 17.41 -10.00 26.58
N THR A 459 16.47 -9.38 27.28
CA THR A 459 15.20 -8.91 26.69
C THR A 459 15.42 -7.86 25.59
N LYS A 460 16.37 -6.94 25.77
CA LYS A 460 16.75 -5.97 24.74
C LYS A 460 17.40 -6.62 23.52
N LYS A 461 18.14 -7.72 23.70
CA LYS A 461 18.64 -8.55 22.59
C LYS A 461 17.49 -9.24 21.86
N LEU A 462 16.62 -9.96 22.58
CA LEU A 462 15.48 -10.69 22.02
C LEU A 462 14.51 -9.79 21.26
N MET A 463 14.23 -8.57 21.75
CA MET A 463 13.45 -7.60 20.99
C MET A 463 14.13 -7.22 19.66
N LYS A 464 15.45 -7.02 19.67
CA LYS A 464 16.20 -6.61 18.47
C LYS A 464 16.29 -7.73 17.43
N ASP A 465 16.47 -8.96 17.89
CA ASP A 465 16.47 -10.16 17.03
C ASP A 465 15.05 -10.40 16.45
N GLY A 466 13.99 -10.15 17.23
CA GLY A 466 12.59 -10.19 16.77
C GLY A 466 12.13 -8.99 15.92
N GLU A 467 12.80 -7.85 16.00
CA GLU A 467 12.67 -6.75 15.03
C GLU A 467 13.31 -7.11 13.69
N LEU A 468 14.53 -7.68 13.72
CA LEU A 468 15.22 -8.13 12.52
C LEU A 468 14.42 -9.21 11.77
N ALA A 469 13.91 -10.23 12.47
CA ALA A 469 13.07 -11.27 11.88
C ALA A 469 11.82 -10.72 11.18
N ARG A 470 11.13 -9.74 11.80
CA ARG A 470 9.96 -9.07 11.17
C ARG A 470 10.34 -8.24 9.95
N VAL A 471 11.51 -7.61 9.94
CA VAL A 471 12.03 -6.87 8.78
C VAL A 471 12.37 -7.82 7.62
N ASP A 472 13.00 -8.96 7.90
CA ASP A 472 13.31 -9.97 6.89
C ASP A 472 12.04 -10.62 6.31
N GLU A 473 11.02 -10.85 7.13
CA GLU A 473 9.73 -11.37 6.70
C GLU A 473 8.95 -10.33 5.86
N GLN A 474 8.98 -9.04 6.23
CA GLN A 474 8.47 -7.95 5.38
C GLN A 474 9.22 -7.85 4.04
N ASN A 475 10.55 -7.98 4.05
CA ASN A 475 11.36 -7.99 2.84
C ASN A 475 11.03 -9.17 1.91
N LYS A 476 10.71 -10.35 2.48
CA LYS A 476 10.20 -11.50 1.73
C LYS A 476 8.87 -11.18 1.05
N TYR A 477 7.89 -10.64 1.77
CA TYR A 477 6.60 -10.23 1.18
C TYR A 477 6.77 -9.16 0.09
N ILE A 478 7.66 -8.18 0.27
CA ILE A 478 7.98 -7.18 -0.76
C ILE A 478 8.58 -7.84 -2.01
N LYS A 479 9.42 -8.87 -1.86
CA LYS A 479 9.98 -9.64 -2.98
C LYS A 479 8.90 -10.43 -3.73
N GLU A 480 7.99 -11.07 -3.01
CA GLU A 480 6.84 -11.79 -3.61
C GLU A 480 5.87 -10.85 -4.33
N LEU A 481 5.61 -9.66 -3.78
CA LEU A 481 4.78 -8.63 -4.42
C LEU A 481 5.42 -8.08 -5.69
N LYS A 482 6.75 -7.88 -5.70
CA LYS A 482 7.50 -7.52 -6.91
C LYS A 482 7.36 -8.57 -8.00
N GLN A 483 7.57 -9.86 -7.69
CA GLN A 483 7.39 -10.94 -8.65
C GLN A 483 5.97 -10.94 -9.23
N LYS A 484 4.94 -10.89 -8.37
CA LYS A 484 3.54 -10.83 -8.80
C LYS A 484 3.23 -9.61 -9.68
N SER A 485 3.92 -8.47 -9.48
CA SER A 485 3.77 -7.29 -10.35
C SER A 485 4.42 -7.46 -11.73
N GLU A 486 5.54 -8.18 -11.81
CA GLU A 486 6.20 -8.59 -13.05
C GLU A 486 5.30 -9.56 -13.84
N ASP A 487 4.75 -10.57 -13.16
CA ASP A 487 3.84 -11.57 -13.74
C ASP A 487 2.56 -10.90 -14.30
N ILE A 488 1.99 -9.92 -13.57
CA ILE A 488 0.85 -9.12 -14.03
C ILE A 488 1.21 -8.25 -15.25
N TYR A 489 2.43 -7.72 -15.32
CA TYR A 489 2.89 -6.98 -16.50
C TYR A 489 2.99 -7.88 -17.74
N ASN A 490 3.58 -9.07 -17.59
CA ASN A 490 3.71 -10.04 -18.68
C ASN A 490 2.35 -10.51 -19.21
N LEU A 491 1.42 -10.90 -18.32
CA LEU A 491 0.04 -11.26 -18.68
C LEU A 491 -0.71 -10.11 -19.40
N LYS A 492 -0.36 -8.85 -19.11
CA LYS A 492 -0.96 -7.68 -19.74
C LYS A 492 -0.44 -7.44 -21.17
N GLU A 493 0.80 -7.80 -21.47
CA GLU A 493 1.30 -7.81 -22.86
C GLU A 493 0.74 -9.00 -23.65
N GLU A 494 0.63 -10.20 -23.04
CA GLU A 494 -0.05 -11.35 -23.65
C GLU A 494 -1.50 -11.03 -24.04
N LEU A 495 -2.25 -10.36 -23.15
CA LEU A 495 -3.61 -9.91 -23.43
C LEU A 495 -3.69 -8.93 -24.63
N LYS A 496 -2.73 -8.01 -24.79
CA LYS A 496 -2.67 -7.13 -25.98
C LYS A 496 -2.41 -7.92 -27.26
N LEU A 497 -1.50 -8.90 -27.22
CA LEU A 497 -1.19 -9.75 -28.38
C LEU A 497 -2.43 -10.57 -28.78
N LEU A 498 -3.17 -11.09 -27.79
CA LEU A 498 -4.46 -11.73 -28.00
C LEU A 498 -5.50 -10.76 -28.58
N GLU A 499 -5.65 -9.54 -28.06
CA GLU A 499 -6.56 -8.53 -28.63
C GLU A 499 -6.25 -8.21 -30.10
N ILE A 500 -4.96 -8.08 -30.46
CA ILE A 500 -4.52 -7.85 -31.84
C ILE A 500 -4.92 -9.03 -32.74
N SER A 501 -4.63 -10.27 -32.31
CA SER A 501 -5.01 -11.48 -33.05
C SER A 501 -6.54 -11.61 -33.22
N LEU A 502 -7.30 -11.33 -32.16
CA LEU A 502 -8.77 -11.36 -32.16
C LEU A 502 -9.36 -10.26 -33.08
N LYS A 503 -8.71 -9.09 -33.15
CA LYS A 503 -9.07 -8.00 -34.06
C LYS A 503 -8.81 -8.34 -35.52
N ASP A 504 -7.71 -9.03 -35.82
CA ASP A 504 -7.40 -9.46 -37.19
C ASP A 504 -8.22 -10.68 -37.64
N ASN A 505 -8.56 -11.59 -36.74
CA ASN A 505 -9.55 -12.64 -37.03
C ASN A 505 -10.96 -12.06 -37.24
N LYS A 506 -11.33 -10.96 -36.55
CA LYS A 506 -12.56 -10.21 -36.86
C LYS A 506 -12.54 -9.60 -38.27
N LYS A 507 -11.41 -9.03 -38.73
CA LYS A 507 -11.26 -8.58 -40.14
C LYS A 507 -11.45 -9.73 -41.13
N LYS A 508 -10.70 -10.83 -40.95
CA LYS A 508 -10.82 -12.02 -41.82
C LYS A 508 -12.26 -12.53 -41.90
N ASN A 509 -13.00 -12.51 -40.80
CA ASN A 509 -14.40 -12.91 -40.78
C ASN A 509 -15.32 -11.90 -41.52
N THR A 510 -15.08 -10.59 -41.43
CA THR A 510 -15.80 -9.62 -42.29
C THR A 510 -15.45 -9.78 -43.76
N ASP A 511 -14.20 -10.06 -44.10
CA ASP A 511 -13.73 -10.26 -45.47
C ASP A 511 -14.35 -11.54 -46.08
N LEU A 512 -14.33 -12.65 -45.33
CA LEU A 512 -15.00 -13.90 -45.70
C LEU A 512 -16.52 -13.71 -45.89
N ARG A 513 -17.16 -12.87 -45.07
CA ARG A 513 -18.58 -12.56 -45.23
C ARG A 513 -18.88 -11.75 -46.49
N ILE A 514 -18.02 -10.78 -46.84
CA ILE A 514 -18.11 -10.06 -48.11
C ILE A 514 -17.95 -11.04 -49.30
N TYR A 515 -17.00 -11.98 -49.23
CA TYR A 515 -16.87 -13.03 -50.25
C TYR A 515 -18.09 -13.94 -50.34
N PHE A 516 -18.69 -14.32 -49.21
CA PHE A 516 -19.93 -15.11 -49.18
C PHE A 516 -21.10 -14.36 -49.82
N ASP A 517 -21.28 -13.08 -49.49
CA ASP A 517 -22.32 -12.23 -50.07
C ASP A 517 -22.10 -11.99 -51.58
N GLU A 518 -20.83 -11.87 -52.03
CA GLU A 518 -20.48 -11.88 -53.45
C GLU A 518 -20.83 -13.20 -54.17
N ILE A 519 -20.57 -14.34 -53.52
CA ILE A 519 -20.90 -15.67 -54.06
C ILE A 519 -22.42 -15.83 -54.16
N ASN A 520 -23.17 -15.37 -53.16
CA ASN A 520 -24.64 -15.36 -53.20
C ASN A 520 -25.18 -14.45 -54.31
N LEU A 521 -24.61 -13.27 -54.53
CA LEU A 521 -24.96 -12.39 -55.65
C LEU A 521 -24.64 -13.03 -57.01
N LYS A 522 -23.53 -13.76 -57.14
CA LYS A 522 -23.17 -14.51 -58.35
C LYS A 522 -24.14 -15.68 -58.58
N ASN A 523 -24.49 -16.43 -57.53
CA ASN A 523 -25.47 -17.52 -57.58
C ASN A 523 -26.86 -17.03 -57.94
N ASN A 524 -27.35 -15.92 -57.36
CA ASN A 524 -28.66 -15.36 -57.69
C ASN A 524 -28.75 -14.97 -59.18
N ARG A 525 -27.73 -14.29 -59.72
CA ARG A 525 -27.62 -14.00 -61.16
C ARG A 525 -27.57 -15.28 -62.01
N LEU A 526 -26.95 -16.35 -61.50
CA LEU A 526 -26.94 -17.65 -62.18
C LEU A 526 -28.33 -18.32 -62.16
N VAL A 527 -29.09 -18.18 -61.08
CA VAL A 527 -30.47 -18.67 -60.93
C VAL A 527 -31.43 -17.91 -61.84
N GLU A 528 -31.43 -16.57 -61.81
CA GLU A 528 -32.17 -15.72 -62.74
C GLU A 528 -31.92 -16.17 -64.19
N SER A 529 -30.64 -16.30 -64.54
CA SER A 529 -30.17 -16.79 -65.83
C SER A 529 -30.70 -18.22 -66.12
N VAL A 530 -30.69 -19.15 -65.16
CA VAL A 530 -31.26 -20.51 -65.28
C VAL A 530 -32.75 -20.46 -65.60
N GLU A 531 -33.56 -19.75 -64.82
CA GLU A 531 -35.00 -19.63 -65.00
C GLU A 531 -35.37 -18.95 -66.32
N GLU A 532 -34.68 -17.87 -66.64
CA GLU A 532 -34.86 -17.20 -67.91
C GLU A 532 -34.66 -18.19 -69.08
N LEU A 533 -33.67 -19.10 -69.03
CA LEU A 533 -33.41 -20.08 -70.08
C LEU A 533 -34.44 -21.20 -70.14
N LYS A 534 -35.00 -21.63 -69.01
CA LYS A 534 -36.16 -22.54 -68.99
C LYS A 534 -37.28 -21.98 -69.87
N LEU A 535 -37.48 -20.66 -69.85
CA LEU A 535 -38.50 -19.99 -70.66
C LEU A 535 -38.10 -19.79 -72.14
N LYS A 536 -36.81 -19.66 -72.50
CA LYS A 536 -36.38 -19.82 -73.92
C LYS A 536 -36.67 -21.25 -74.41
N ILE A 537 -36.39 -22.27 -73.59
CA ILE A 537 -36.64 -23.69 -73.93
C ILE A 537 -38.15 -23.97 -74.07
N ILE A 538 -39.00 -23.42 -73.20
CA ILE A 538 -40.47 -23.53 -73.33
C ILE A 538 -40.96 -22.90 -74.65
N ASN A 539 -40.43 -21.73 -75.03
CA ASN A 539 -40.80 -21.10 -76.31
C ASN A 539 -40.35 -21.94 -77.52
N TYR A 540 -39.14 -22.51 -77.48
CA TYR A 540 -38.67 -23.41 -78.55
C TYR A 540 -39.49 -24.71 -78.62
N LYS A 541 -39.94 -25.26 -77.47
CA LYS A 541 -40.85 -26.40 -77.47
C LYS A 541 -42.17 -26.09 -78.18
N LYS A 542 -42.82 -24.96 -77.84
CA LYS A 542 -44.05 -24.53 -78.51
C LYS A 542 -43.88 -24.35 -80.02
N SER A 543 -42.80 -23.68 -80.45
CA SER A 543 -42.51 -23.52 -81.87
C SER A 543 -42.21 -24.86 -82.57
N ASN A 544 -41.67 -25.85 -81.85
CA ASN A 544 -41.50 -27.21 -82.37
C ASN A 544 -42.82 -28.01 -82.41
N GLU A 545 -43.71 -27.81 -81.45
CA GLU A 545 -45.08 -28.37 -81.45
C GLU A 545 -45.89 -27.81 -82.64
N GLU A 546 -45.82 -26.50 -82.87
CA GLU A 546 -46.39 -25.80 -84.04
C GLU A 546 -45.81 -26.33 -85.37
N LEU A 547 -44.47 -26.48 -85.45
CA LEU A 547 -43.82 -27.10 -86.61
C LEU A 547 -44.27 -28.54 -86.83
N GLU A 548 -44.38 -29.34 -85.79
CA GLU A 548 -44.79 -30.75 -85.89
C GLU A 548 -46.27 -30.89 -86.30
N ASP A 549 -47.14 -29.96 -85.92
CA ASP A 549 -48.51 -29.88 -86.46
C ASP A 549 -48.54 -29.44 -87.93
N THR A 550 -47.73 -28.46 -88.36
CA THR A 550 -47.64 -28.14 -89.80
C THR A 550 -47.08 -29.29 -90.62
N ILE A 551 -46.14 -30.09 -90.09
CA ILE A 551 -45.64 -31.31 -90.74
C ILE A 551 -46.77 -32.33 -90.92
N LYS A 552 -47.66 -32.52 -89.92
CA LYS A 552 -48.84 -33.40 -90.04
C LYS A 552 -49.82 -32.92 -91.11
N VAL A 553 -49.98 -31.61 -91.29
CA VAL A 553 -50.80 -31.04 -92.38
C VAL A 553 -50.17 -31.35 -93.74
N VAL A 554 -48.89 -31.04 -93.93
CA VAL A 554 -48.17 -31.31 -95.20
C VAL A 554 -48.10 -32.80 -95.52
N GLN A 555 -48.05 -33.68 -94.50
CA GLN A 555 -48.17 -35.13 -94.70
C GLN A 555 -49.53 -35.54 -95.25
N LYS A 556 -50.64 -35.00 -94.72
CA LYS A 556 -51.99 -35.25 -95.26
C LYS A 556 -52.18 -34.67 -96.67
N GLU A 557 -51.65 -33.49 -96.94
CA GLU A 557 -51.66 -32.89 -98.29
C GLU A 557 -50.89 -33.77 -99.27
N LYS A 558 -49.72 -34.30 -98.88
CA LYS A 558 -48.95 -35.27 -99.66
C LYS A 558 -49.75 -36.55 -99.92
N GLU A 559 -50.42 -37.11 -98.91
CA GLU A 559 -51.26 -38.31 -99.06
C GLU A 559 -52.39 -38.08 -100.08
N ILE A 560 -53.10 -36.96 -99.97
CA ILE A 560 -54.14 -36.54 -100.93
C ILE A 560 -53.57 -36.39 -102.34
N VAL A 561 -52.39 -35.78 -102.49
CA VAL A 561 -51.72 -35.64 -103.80
C VAL A 561 -51.31 -37.01 -104.35
N THR A 562 -50.80 -37.94 -103.53
CA THR A 562 -50.45 -39.29 -104.00
C THR A 562 -51.65 -40.11 -104.44
N GLU A 563 -52.79 -40.01 -103.74
CA GLU A 563 -54.01 -40.71 -104.18
C GLU A 563 -54.60 -40.06 -105.43
N THR A 564 -54.56 -38.72 -105.53
CA THR A 564 -55.00 -37.97 -106.73
C THR A 564 -54.13 -38.27 -107.96
N THR A 565 -52.81 -38.42 -107.81
CA THR A 565 -51.93 -38.81 -108.93
C THR A 565 -52.08 -40.27 -109.31
N LYS A 566 -52.29 -41.17 -108.33
CA LYS A 566 -52.61 -42.58 -108.58
C LYS A 566 -53.91 -42.73 -109.37
N ILE A 567 -55.00 -42.05 -108.98
CA ILE A 567 -56.26 -42.03 -109.73
C ILE A 567 -56.02 -41.58 -111.19
N LYS A 568 -55.26 -40.50 -111.40
CA LYS A 568 -54.89 -40.04 -112.75
C LYS A 568 -54.05 -41.04 -113.54
N MET A 569 -53.19 -41.84 -112.89
CA MET A 569 -52.46 -42.92 -113.55
C MET A 569 -53.39 -44.07 -113.95
N GLU A 570 -54.39 -44.40 -113.12
CA GLU A 570 -55.42 -45.40 -113.45
C GLU A 570 -56.34 -44.93 -114.59
N GLU A 571 -56.72 -43.64 -114.62
CA GLU A 571 -57.44 -43.01 -115.74
C GLU A 571 -56.62 -43.05 -117.05
N ASN A 572 -55.35 -42.66 -117.00
CA ASN A 572 -54.43 -42.69 -118.14
C ASN A 572 -54.21 -44.13 -118.65
N GLN A 573 -54.10 -45.12 -117.75
CA GLN A 573 -53.95 -46.52 -118.12
C GLN A 573 -55.22 -47.05 -118.81
N LEU A 574 -56.40 -46.69 -118.30
CA LEU A 574 -57.68 -47.02 -118.94
C LEU A 574 -57.82 -46.38 -120.33
N GLU A 575 -57.28 -45.18 -120.54
CA GLU A 575 -57.23 -44.54 -121.87
C GLU A 575 -56.23 -45.21 -122.82
N TYR A 576 -55.03 -45.56 -122.32
CA TYR A 576 -54.07 -46.36 -123.07
C TYR A 576 -54.65 -47.71 -123.52
N ASP A 577 -55.40 -48.40 -122.65
CA ASP A 577 -56.02 -49.68 -122.99
C ASP A 577 -57.17 -49.53 -124.00
N LYS A 578 -57.94 -48.43 -123.97
CA LYS A 578 -58.89 -48.07 -125.05
C LYS A 578 -58.15 -47.89 -126.38
N LEU A 579 -57.06 -47.14 -126.39
CA LEU A 579 -56.26 -46.84 -127.59
C LEU A 579 -55.61 -48.11 -128.17
N ASN A 580 -55.04 -48.97 -127.31
CA ASN A 580 -54.46 -50.26 -127.69
C ASN A 580 -55.54 -51.21 -128.28
N LYS A 581 -56.76 -51.19 -127.73
CA LYS A 581 -57.91 -51.95 -128.25
C LYS A 581 -58.39 -51.43 -129.62
N LEU A 582 -58.25 -50.13 -129.91
CA LEU A 582 -58.46 -49.56 -131.24
C LEU A 582 -57.33 -49.94 -132.22
N TYR A 583 -56.07 -49.85 -131.78
CA TYR A 583 -54.91 -50.23 -132.58
C TYR A 583 -54.97 -51.69 -133.02
N LYS A 584 -55.32 -52.61 -132.12
CA LYS A 584 -55.53 -54.03 -132.45
C LYS A 584 -56.64 -54.26 -133.50
N LYS A 585 -57.76 -53.53 -133.42
CA LYS A 585 -58.82 -53.56 -134.46
C LYS A 585 -58.31 -53.08 -135.82
N MET A 586 -57.48 -52.04 -135.84
CA MET A 586 -56.90 -51.49 -137.07
C MET A 586 -55.92 -52.50 -137.70
N LEU A 587 -55.09 -53.14 -136.88
CA LEU A 587 -54.14 -54.17 -137.31
C LEU A 587 -54.84 -55.42 -137.90
N SER A 588 -55.94 -55.87 -137.28
CA SER A 588 -56.72 -56.99 -137.82
C SER A 588 -57.33 -56.68 -139.19
N LYS A 589 -57.71 -55.42 -139.46
CA LYS A 589 -58.23 -55.02 -140.77
C LYS A 589 -57.12 -54.98 -141.82
N LEU A 590 -55.98 -54.36 -141.50
CA LEU A 590 -54.83 -54.26 -142.42
C LEU A 590 -54.28 -55.65 -142.83
N ASN A 591 -54.30 -56.63 -141.93
CA ASN A 591 -53.89 -58.00 -142.24
C ASN A 591 -54.93 -58.75 -143.09
N GLN A 592 -56.19 -58.33 -143.09
CA GLN A 592 -57.25 -58.90 -143.93
C GLN A 592 -57.19 -58.33 -145.36
N ASP A 593 -56.88 -57.05 -145.51
CA ASP A 593 -56.74 -56.37 -146.81
C ASP A 593 -55.50 -56.87 -147.59
N LYS A 594 -54.40 -57.21 -146.89
CA LYS A 594 -53.13 -57.68 -147.50
C LYS A 594 -53.14 -59.13 -148.02
N LEU A 595 -54.11 -59.96 -147.62
CA LEU A 595 -54.14 -61.36 -148.03
C LEU A 595 -54.77 -61.57 -149.42
N ASN A 596 -55.58 -60.61 -149.88
CA ASN A 596 -56.35 -60.69 -151.12
C ASN A 596 -55.66 -60.05 -152.35
N THR A 597 -54.40 -59.62 -152.22
CA THR A 597 -53.70 -58.79 -153.21
C THR A 597 -52.36 -59.37 -153.69
N ILE A 598 -52.18 -60.69 -153.62
CA ILE A 598 -51.01 -61.42 -154.16
C ILE A 598 -51.49 -62.67 -154.93
N TYR A 599 -52.12 -62.45 -156.09
CA TYR A 599 -52.36 -63.50 -157.10
C TYR A 599 -52.57 -62.92 -158.52
N GLU A 600 -51.64 -62.07 -158.97
CA GLU A 600 -51.47 -61.69 -160.39
C GLU A 600 -50.03 -61.18 -160.59
N GLU A 601 -49.56 -61.17 -161.85
CA GLU A 601 -48.13 -61.29 -162.18
C GLU A 601 -47.31 -59.99 -162.00
N ARG A 602 -46.08 -60.08 -161.47
CA ARG A 602 -45.12 -58.96 -161.41
C ARG A 602 -43.95 -59.17 -162.38
N SER A 603 -43.78 -58.25 -163.34
CA SER A 603 -42.54 -58.10 -164.12
C SER A 603 -41.38 -57.61 -163.24
N ILE A 604 -40.16 -57.91 -163.67
CA ILE A 604 -38.90 -57.62 -162.95
C ILE A 604 -38.70 -56.10 -162.73
N ASP A 605 -39.19 -55.26 -163.65
CA ASP A 605 -39.03 -53.80 -163.60
C ASP A 605 -39.59 -53.17 -162.32
N SER A 606 -40.69 -53.73 -161.78
CA SER A 606 -41.31 -53.30 -160.52
C SER A 606 -40.36 -53.39 -159.32
N VAL A 607 -39.38 -54.30 -159.35
CA VAL A 607 -38.44 -54.52 -158.23
C VAL A 607 -37.33 -53.46 -158.22
N ILE A 608 -37.01 -52.89 -159.39
CA ILE A 608 -36.03 -51.82 -159.54
C ILE A 608 -36.60 -50.49 -159.01
N GLU A 609 -37.88 -50.23 -159.30
CA GLU A 609 -38.65 -49.10 -158.75
C GLU A 609 -38.69 -49.16 -157.20
N ASP A 610 -39.12 -50.29 -156.64
CA ASP A 610 -39.19 -50.53 -155.19
C ASP A 610 -37.81 -50.35 -154.50
N TYR A 611 -36.70 -50.75 -155.15
CA TYR A 611 -35.35 -50.57 -154.61
C TYR A 611 -34.89 -49.10 -154.61
N ASN A 612 -35.13 -48.35 -155.69
CA ASN A 612 -34.76 -46.94 -155.78
C ASN A 612 -35.51 -46.09 -154.74
N LEU A 613 -36.80 -46.36 -154.54
CA LEU A 613 -37.62 -45.70 -153.52
C LEU A 613 -37.09 -45.97 -152.09
N LEU A 614 -36.54 -47.16 -151.84
CA LEU A 614 -35.93 -47.51 -150.56
C LEU A 614 -34.61 -46.76 -150.32
N VAL A 615 -33.79 -46.56 -151.36
CA VAL A 615 -32.55 -45.77 -151.29
C VAL A 615 -32.84 -44.30 -150.96
N GLU A 616 -33.82 -43.69 -151.64
CA GLU A 616 -34.22 -42.30 -151.37
C GLU A 616 -34.74 -42.12 -149.94
N LYS A 617 -35.58 -43.06 -149.47
CA LYS A 617 -36.10 -43.05 -148.10
C LYS A 617 -35.00 -43.19 -147.05
N ASN A 618 -33.94 -43.96 -147.34
CA ASN A 618 -32.79 -44.08 -146.44
C ASN A 618 -31.96 -42.80 -146.39
N ALA A 619 -31.79 -42.10 -147.53
CA ALA A 619 -31.15 -40.79 -147.58
C ALA A 619 -31.92 -39.72 -146.76
N TYR A 620 -33.26 -39.75 -146.78
CA TYR A 620 -34.09 -38.90 -145.93
C TYR A 620 -33.83 -39.14 -144.43
N LEU A 621 -33.84 -40.40 -143.99
CA LEU A 621 -33.62 -40.77 -142.58
C LEU A 621 -32.22 -40.38 -142.07
N ILE A 622 -31.19 -40.44 -142.93
CA ILE A 622 -29.84 -39.96 -142.59
C ILE A 622 -29.86 -38.44 -142.33
N LYS A 623 -30.56 -37.67 -143.17
CA LYS A 623 -30.68 -36.21 -143.04
C LYS A 623 -31.47 -35.80 -141.78
N GLU A 624 -32.57 -36.49 -141.50
CA GLU A 624 -33.36 -36.30 -140.27
C GLU A 624 -32.54 -36.62 -139.01
N ARG A 625 -31.76 -37.71 -139.03
CA ARG A 625 -30.85 -38.08 -137.92
C ARG A 625 -29.72 -37.07 -137.72
N GLN A 626 -29.20 -36.45 -138.78
CA GLN A 626 -28.23 -35.34 -138.67
C GLN A 626 -28.88 -34.09 -138.06
N GLN A 627 -30.12 -33.75 -138.43
CA GLN A 627 -30.85 -32.64 -137.83
C GLN A 627 -31.10 -32.88 -136.33
N LEU A 628 -31.49 -34.10 -135.93
CA LEU A 628 -31.65 -34.47 -134.52
C LEU A 628 -30.33 -34.37 -133.74
N LEU A 629 -29.20 -34.78 -134.33
CA LEU A 629 -27.90 -34.66 -133.68
C LEU A 629 -27.50 -33.19 -133.49
N GLN A 630 -27.78 -32.32 -134.48
CA GLN A 630 -27.50 -30.90 -134.39
C GLN A 630 -28.37 -30.20 -133.33
N THR A 631 -29.67 -30.52 -133.23
CA THR A 631 -30.51 -29.96 -132.16
C THR A 631 -30.04 -30.41 -130.78
N PHE A 632 -29.62 -31.67 -130.63
CA PHE A 632 -29.08 -32.17 -129.36
C PHE A 632 -27.77 -31.47 -128.96
N GLN A 633 -26.86 -31.24 -129.91
CA GLN A 633 -25.64 -30.44 -129.68
C GLN A 633 -25.98 -29.01 -129.25
N ASN A 634 -26.93 -28.35 -129.93
CA ASN A 634 -27.37 -27.01 -129.59
C ASN A 634 -27.98 -26.94 -128.17
N THR A 635 -28.78 -27.93 -127.76
CA THR A 635 -29.35 -27.96 -126.39
C THR A 635 -28.30 -28.20 -125.31
N ILE A 636 -27.27 -29.02 -125.56
CA ILE A 636 -26.14 -29.19 -124.63
C ILE A 636 -25.35 -27.88 -124.51
N GLN A 637 -25.17 -27.14 -125.60
CA GLN A 637 -24.47 -25.87 -125.59
C GLN A 637 -25.22 -24.80 -124.76
N ILE A 638 -26.55 -24.73 -124.87
CA ILE A 638 -27.41 -23.85 -124.07
C ILE A 638 -27.33 -24.23 -122.57
N LEU A 639 -27.47 -25.51 -122.23
CA LEU A 639 -27.35 -25.98 -120.85
C LEU A 639 -25.99 -25.65 -120.21
N ASN A 640 -24.90 -25.71 -120.98
CA ASN A 640 -23.58 -25.31 -120.50
C ASN A 640 -23.48 -23.78 -120.26
N THR A 641 -24.08 -22.94 -121.11
CA THR A 641 -24.11 -21.49 -120.87
C THR A 641 -24.96 -21.12 -119.66
N ASP A 642 -26.11 -21.78 -119.47
CA ASP A 642 -26.99 -21.56 -118.33
C ASP A 642 -26.31 -21.98 -117.01
N PHE A 643 -25.55 -23.08 -117.04
CA PHE A 643 -24.80 -23.56 -115.87
C PHE A 643 -23.65 -22.61 -115.48
N GLU A 644 -22.87 -22.09 -116.44
CA GLU A 644 -21.84 -21.08 -116.12
C GLU A 644 -22.45 -19.75 -115.65
N PHE A 645 -23.61 -19.35 -116.19
CA PHE A 645 -24.35 -18.19 -115.68
C PHE A 645 -24.80 -18.39 -114.22
N PHE A 646 -25.43 -19.52 -113.90
CA PHE A 646 -25.83 -19.85 -112.53
C PHE A 646 -24.62 -19.91 -111.57
N LYS A 647 -23.51 -20.47 -112.03
CA LYS A 647 -22.23 -20.53 -111.31
C LYS A 647 -21.58 -19.14 -111.10
N HIS A 648 -21.82 -18.17 -111.99
CA HIS A 648 -21.46 -16.77 -111.76
C HIS A 648 -22.37 -16.14 -110.70
N PHE A 649 -23.67 -16.25 -110.87
CA PHE A 649 -24.68 -15.70 -109.95
C PHE A 649 -24.48 -16.17 -108.50
N ILE A 650 -24.23 -17.47 -108.29
CA ILE A 650 -23.95 -18.02 -106.95
C ILE A 650 -22.65 -17.47 -106.34
N LYS A 651 -21.59 -17.24 -107.14
CA LYS A 651 -20.35 -16.59 -106.66
C LYS A 651 -20.60 -15.14 -106.26
N GLU A 652 -21.34 -14.40 -107.08
CA GLU A 652 -21.62 -12.99 -106.90
C GLU A 652 -22.45 -12.76 -105.61
N GLN A 653 -23.51 -13.54 -105.42
CA GLN A 653 -24.29 -13.55 -104.17
C GLN A 653 -23.43 -13.94 -102.95
N LEU A 654 -22.55 -14.93 -103.07
CA LEU A 654 -21.59 -15.26 -102.00
C LEU A 654 -20.68 -14.07 -101.64
N THR A 655 -20.16 -13.34 -102.64
CA THR A 655 -19.32 -12.16 -102.38
C THR A 655 -20.10 -11.01 -101.73
N GLU A 656 -21.35 -10.78 -102.13
CA GLU A 656 -22.23 -9.77 -101.52
C GLU A 656 -22.54 -10.11 -100.06
N TRP A 657 -22.91 -11.36 -99.77
CA TRP A 657 -23.21 -11.82 -98.41
C TRP A 657 -21.97 -11.76 -97.51
N LEU A 658 -20.79 -12.13 -98.02
CA LEU A 658 -19.52 -11.99 -97.31
C LEU A 658 -19.19 -10.52 -97.00
N PHE A 659 -19.44 -9.60 -97.94
CA PHE A 659 -19.23 -8.16 -97.73
C PHE A 659 -20.16 -7.59 -96.65
N ILE A 660 -21.44 -7.95 -96.68
CA ILE A 660 -22.43 -7.55 -95.66
C ILE A 660 -22.03 -8.08 -94.28
N PHE A 661 -21.64 -9.37 -94.19
CA PHE A 661 -21.20 -10.00 -92.96
C PHE A 661 -19.94 -9.33 -92.38
N PHE A 662 -18.94 -9.05 -93.22
CA PHE A 662 -17.70 -8.37 -92.80
C PHE A 662 -17.96 -6.94 -92.33
N LYS A 663 -18.87 -6.21 -93.00
CA LYS A 663 -19.33 -4.88 -92.56
C LYS A 663 -19.99 -4.93 -91.18
N TYR A 664 -20.83 -5.94 -90.93
CA TYR A 664 -21.51 -6.12 -89.64
C TYR A 664 -20.54 -6.47 -88.50
N ILE A 665 -19.57 -7.38 -88.75
CA ILE A 665 -18.48 -7.68 -87.80
C ILE A 665 -17.64 -6.42 -87.49
N LYS A 666 -17.32 -5.61 -88.50
CA LYS A 666 -16.56 -4.36 -88.32
C LYS A 666 -17.32 -3.35 -87.45
N GLN A 667 -18.65 -3.24 -87.64
CA GLN A 667 -19.50 -2.40 -86.80
C GLN A 667 -19.51 -2.90 -85.34
N LEU A 668 -19.86 -4.18 -85.10
CA LEU A 668 -19.87 -4.78 -83.76
C LEU A 668 -18.53 -4.60 -83.03
N LYS A 669 -17.40 -4.81 -83.72
CA LYS A 669 -16.05 -4.61 -83.15
C LYS A 669 -15.82 -3.16 -82.73
N SER A 670 -16.38 -2.18 -83.44
CA SER A 670 -16.29 -0.76 -83.08
C SER A 670 -17.17 -0.41 -81.87
N GLU A 671 -18.40 -0.95 -81.82
CA GLU A 671 -19.33 -0.73 -80.71
C GLU A 671 -18.82 -1.33 -79.39
N TYR A 672 -18.35 -2.58 -79.41
CA TYR A 672 -17.73 -3.19 -78.23
C TYR A 672 -16.45 -2.46 -77.80
N SER A 673 -15.62 -1.99 -78.74
CA SER A 673 -14.44 -1.16 -78.39
C SER A 673 -14.84 0.14 -77.68
N LEU A 674 -15.93 0.78 -78.12
CA LEU A 674 -16.45 1.99 -77.50
C LEU A 674 -17.08 1.72 -76.11
N GLN A 675 -17.84 0.63 -75.96
CA GLN A 675 -18.36 0.20 -74.66
C GLN A 675 -17.25 -0.14 -73.65
N ILE A 676 -16.18 -0.83 -74.08
CA ILE A 676 -15.02 -1.14 -73.24
C ILE A 676 -14.33 0.15 -72.77
N LYS A 677 -14.12 1.12 -73.68
CA LYS A 677 -13.57 2.45 -73.33
C LYS A 677 -14.46 3.19 -72.35
N LEU A 678 -15.78 3.20 -72.55
CA LEU A 678 -16.73 3.84 -71.64
C LEU A 678 -16.70 3.19 -70.24
N CYS A 679 -16.68 1.86 -70.19
CA CYS A 679 -16.59 1.10 -68.94
C CYS A 679 -15.27 1.38 -68.19
N HIS A 680 -14.14 1.41 -68.91
CA HIS A 680 -12.82 1.72 -68.34
C HIS A 680 -12.77 3.16 -67.80
N ASN A 681 -13.28 4.14 -68.55
CA ASN A 681 -13.35 5.54 -68.11
C ASN A 681 -14.25 5.71 -66.87
N ASN A 682 -15.39 5.01 -66.83
CA ASN A 682 -16.26 5.01 -65.65
C ASN A 682 -15.57 4.37 -64.44
N LEU A 683 -14.82 3.27 -64.63
CA LEU A 683 -14.07 2.61 -63.56
C LEU A 683 -12.97 3.53 -63.00
N ILE A 684 -12.22 4.22 -63.86
CA ILE A 684 -11.27 5.28 -63.45
C ILE A 684 -11.98 6.40 -62.68
N ALA A 685 -13.12 6.90 -63.19
CA ALA A 685 -13.88 7.95 -62.52
C ALA A 685 -14.40 7.52 -61.13
N THR A 686 -14.82 6.26 -60.97
CA THR A 686 -15.18 5.71 -59.65
C THR A 686 -13.98 5.50 -58.74
N LYS A 687 -12.83 5.06 -59.28
CA LYS A 687 -11.56 4.93 -58.51
C LYS A 687 -11.13 6.28 -57.96
N ASN A 688 -11.12 7.32 -58.80
CA ASN A 688 -10.71 8.67 -58.39
C ASN A 688 -11.65 9.27 -57.34
N LYS A 689 -12.96 8.98 -57.41
CA LYS A 689 -13.94 9.35 -56.36
C LYS A 689 -13.73 8.57 -55.07
N LEU A 690 -13.42 7.28 -55.16
CA LEU A 690 -13.10 6.47 -53.98
C LEU A 690 -11.82 6.98 -53.30
N GLU A 691 -10.80 7.35 -54.07
CA GLU A 691 -9.55 7.89 -53.56
C GLU A 691 -9.74 9.27 -52.89
N SER A 692 -10.60 10.14 -53.42
CA SER A 692 -10.91 11.42 -52.76
C SER A 692 -11.72 11.24 -51.48
N ILE A 693 -12.69 10.31 -51.46
CA ILE A 693 -13.43 9.92 -50.24
C ILE A 693 -12.49 9.29 -49.20
N GLN A 694 -11.53 8.48 -49.62
CA GLN A 694 -10.53 7.88 -48.74
C GLN A 694 -9.62 8.95 -48.13
N LYS A 695 -9.21 9.96 -48.92
CA LYS A 695 -8.42 11.11 -48.45
C LYS A 695 -9.20 11.98 -47.44
N THR A 696 -10.47 12.31 -47.71
CA THR A 696 -11.28 13.08 -46.74
C THR A 696 -11.60 12.28 -45.48
N TYR A 697 -11.80 10.96 -45.58
CA TYR A 697 -11.94 10.08 -44.42
C TYR A 697 -10.67 10.06 -43.55
N PHE A 698 -9.48 10.01 -44.16
CA PHE A 698 -8.22 10.07 -43.40
C PHE A 698 -8.01 11.40 -42.68
N ILE A 699 -8.37 12.52 -43.33
CA ILE A 699 -8.34 13.87 -42.71
C ILE A 699 -9.30 13.92 -41.52
N LEU A 700 -10.59 13.62 -41.74
CA LEU A 700 -11.61 13.62 -40.67
C LEU A 700 -11.24 12.70 -39.50
N LYS A 701 -10.65 11.52 -39.78
CA LYS A 701 -10.16 10.61 -38.77
C LYS A 701 -8.98 11.20 -37.98
N SER A 702 -8.06 11.91 -38.64
CA SER A 702 -6.97 12.63 -37.99
C SER A 702 -7.50 13.72 -37.08
N ASP A 703 -8.46 14.52 -37.56
CA ASP A 703 -9.08 15.62 -36.81
C ASP A 703 -9.85 15.10 -35.59
N CYS A 704 -10.62 14.01 -35.73
CA CYS A 704 -11.27 13.35 -34.59
C CYS A 704 -10.25 12.84 -33.55
N ILE A 705 -9.12 12.26 -33.98
CA ILE A 705 -8.06 11.80 -33.06
C ILE A 705 -7.38 13.00 -32.36
N TYR A 706 -7.12 14.08 -33.10
CA TYR A 706 -6.55 15.32 -32.55
C TYR A 706 -7.49 15.94 -31.51
N ASN A 707 -8.78 16.11 -31.84
CA ASN A 707 -9.77 16.69 -30.94
C ASN A 707 -10.00 15.82 -29.69
N LEU A 708 -10.04 14.49 -29.83
CA LEU A 708 -10.09 13.57 -28.66
C LEU A 708 -8.83 13.67 -27.79
N LYS A 709 -7.65 13.88 -28.39
CA LYS A 709 -6.40 14.11 -27.64
C LYS A 709 -6.42 15.46 -26.92
N HIS A 710 -6.85 16.54 -27.58
CA HIS A 710 -7.00 17.86 -26.97
C HIS A 710 -7.96 17.81 -25.78
N PHE A 711 -9.17 17.28 -25.98
CA PHE A 711 -10.19 17.15 -24.94
C PHE A 711 -9.72 16.29 -23.76
N LYS A 712 -8.91 15.24 -24.01
CA LYS A 712 -8.26 14.47 -22.94
C LYS A 712 -7.26 15.33 -22.15
N THR A 713 -6.40 16.10 -22.83
CA THR A 713 -5.44 17.00 -22.16
C THR A 713 -6.18 18.06 -21.34
N GLU A 714 -7.19 18.71 -21.92
CA GLU A 714 -8.02 19.73 -21.28
C GLU A 714 -8.75 19.21 -20.04
N ILE A 715 -9.25 17.97 -20.06
CA ILE A 715 -9.79 17.30 -18.87
C ILE A 715 -8.71 17.09 -17.81
N ILE A 716 -7.51 16.64 -18.20
CA ILE A 716 -6.39 16.40 -17.27
C ILE A 716 -5.95 17.71 -16.63
N GLU A 717 -5.69 18.77 -17.41
CA GLU A 717 -5.29 20.09 -16.91
C GLU A 717 -6.32 20.68 -15.94
N ASN A 718 -7.63 20.51 -16.22
CA ASN A 718 -8.67 20.95 -15.29
C ASN A 718 -8.68 20.15 -13.97
N TYR A 719 -8.51 18.83 -14.01
CA TYR A 719 -8.39 18.02 -12.79
C TYR A 719 -7.10 18.32 -12.01
N GLU A 720 -5.96 18.44 -12.68
CA GLU A 720 -4.68 18.84 -12.07
C GLU A 720 -4.78 20.22 -11.41
N LYS A 721 -5.47 21.18 -12.05
CA LYS A 721 -5.72 22.50 -11.48
C LYS A 721 -6.61 22.45 -10.22
N ILE A 722 -7.67 21.63 -10.22
CA ILE A 722 -8.53 21.42 -9.04
C ILE A 722 -7.72 20.78 -7.89
N ILE A 723 -6.95 19.74 -8.20
CA ILE A 723 -6.08 19.06 -7.22
C ILE A 723 -5.05 20.05 -6.66
N MET A 724 -4.36 20.82 -7.50
CA MET A 724 -3.40 21.84 -7.08
C MET A 724 -4.01 22.93 -6.19
N LEU A 725 -5.25 23.36 -6.44
CA LEU A 725 -5.96 24.30 -5.57
C LEU A 725 -6.24 23.69 -4.19
N SER A 726 -6.79 22.46 -4.15
CA SER A 726 -7.07 21.77 -2.87
C SER A 726 -5.80 21.47 -2.06
N LEU A 727 -4.70 21.10 -2.73
CA LEU A 727 -3.39 20.90 -2.10
C LEU A 727 -2.79 22.23 -1.61
N PHE A 728 -3.00 23.33 -2.33
CA PHE A 728 -2.59 24.66 -1.89
C PHE A 728 -3.34 25.10 -0.63
N GLU A 729 -4.66 24.91 -0.59
CA GLU A 729 -5.51 25.18 0.58
C GLU A 729 -5.10 24.33 1.78
N TYR A 730 -4.96 23.01 1.61
CA TYR A 730 -4.47 22.12 2.68
C TYR A 730 -3.06 22.53 3.17
N SER A 731 -2.16 22.93 2.27
CA SER A 731 -0.83 23.44 2.65
C SER A 731 -0.87 24.77 3.42
N LYS A 732 -1.93 25.58 3.21
CA LYS A 732 -2.17 26.86 3.89
C LYS A 732 -2.74 26.62 5.29
N GLU A 733 -3.62 25.64 5.45
CA GLU A 733 -4.14 25.20 6.75
C GLU A 733 -3.04 24.55 7.61
N LEU A 734 -2.28 23.61 7.05
CA LEU A 734 -1.16 22.96 7.75
C LEU A 734 -0.06 23.97 8.15
N LYS A 735 0.10 25.07 7.39
CA LYS A 735 0.91 26.23 7.81
C LYS A 735 0.30 27.00 8.99
N LYS A 736 -1.01 27.26 8.99
CA LYS A 736 -1.71 27.89 10.14
C LYS A 736 -1.55 27.04 11.41
N GLU A 737 -1.84 25.75 11.34
CA GLU A 737 -1.68 24.81 12.45
C GLU A 737 -0.24 24.81 12.97
N LYS A 738 0.75 24.74 12.07
CA LYS A 738 2.17 24.81 12.46
C LYS A 738 2.52 26.14 13.15
N THR A 739 1.93 27.27 12.74
CA THR A 739 2.12 28.54 13.47
C THR A 739 1.44 28.55 14.84
N HIS A 740 0.21 28.03 14.97
CA HIS A 740 -0.47 27.89 16.27
C HIS A 740 0.30 26.96 17.22
N LEU A 741 0.76 25.81 16.74
CA LEU A 741 1.57 24.86 17.52
C LEU A 741 2.91 25.49 17.94
N THR A 742 3.55 26.27 17.06
CA THR A 742 4.76 27.05 17.41
C THR A 742 4.46 28.15 18.45
N GLN A 743 3.24 28.70 18.47
CA GLN A 743 2.82 29.73 19.41
C GLN A 743 2.50 29.13 20.79
N LEU A 744 1.76 28.02 20.84
CA LEU A 744 1.60 27.18 22.04
C LEU A 744 2.95 26.72 22.60
N GLN A 745 3.89 26.32 21.75
CA GLN A 745 5.24 25.95 22.18
C GLN A 745 5.98 27.12 22.86
N LYS A 746 5.75 28.37 22.43
CA LYS A 746 6.32 29.56 23.09
C LYS A 746 5.62 29.86 24.42
N GLU A 747 4.30 29.72 24.46
CA GLU A 747 3.48 29.95 25.65
C GLU A 747 3.78 28.94 26.77
N ILE A 748 3.86 27.65 26.44
CA ILE A 748 4.31 26.58 27.35
C ILE A 748 5.72 26.86 27.88
N ASN A 749 6.65 27.29 27.02
CA ASN A 749 8.00 27.66 27.45
C ASN A 749 8.01 28.92 28.33
N PHE A 750 7.16 29.92 28.06
CA PHE A 750 7.02 31.12 28.89
C PHE A 750 6.49 30.75 30.27
N ASN A 751 5.40 29.99 30.34
CA ASN A 751 4.76 29.54 31.58
C ASN A 751 5.75 28.74 32.45
N ARG A 752 6.47 27.78 31.84
CA ARG A 752 7.53 27.01 32.52
C ARG A 752 8.67 27.90 33.04
N ILE A 753 9.01 28.98 32.34
CA ILE A 753 10.02 29.95 32.79
C ILE A 753 9.48 30.84 33.92
N SER A 754 8.20 31.21 33.93
CA SER A 754 7.59 31.92 35.07
C SER A 754 7.45 31.04 36.30
N GLU A 755 7.04 29.78 36.18
CA GLU A 755 7.01 28.79 37.26
C GLU A 755 8.43 28.61 37.87
N GLN A 756 9.44 28.44 37.00
CA GLN A 756 10.85 28.36 37.44
C GLN A 756 11.37 29.66 38.09
N ARG A 757 10.75 30.82 37.85
CA ARG A 757 11.06 32.06 38.58
C ARG A 757 10.33 32.11 39.91
N LEU A 758 9.05 31.76 39.97
CA LEU A 758 8.25 31.76 41.20
C LEU A 758 8.86 30.80 42.23
N VAL A 759 9.12 29.55 41.86
CA VAL A 759 9.79 28.57 42.74
C VAL A 759 11.19 29.05 43.17
N LYS A 760 11.91 29.77 42.31
CA LYS A 760 13.22 30.35 42.66
C LYS A 760 13.10 31.59 43.57
N GLU A 761 11.97 32.29 43.53
CA GLU A 761 11.65 33.41 44.40
C GLU A 761 11.29 32.89 45.80
N GLU A 762 10.37 31.93 45.89
CA GLU A 762 9.97 31.22 47.12
C GLU A 762 11.19 30.59 47.83
N VAL A 763 12.08 29.94 47.05
CA VAL A 763 13.34 29.38 47.57
C VAL A 763 14.30 30.49 48.03
N ARG A 764 14.26 31.71 47.46
CA ARG A 764 15.07 32.83 47.95
C ARG A 764 14.49 33.44 49.23
N GLU A 765 13.17 33.57 49.32
CA GLU A 765 12.47 34.10 50.49
C GLU A 765 12.68 33.18 51.69
N THR A 766 12.44 31.88 51.55
CA THR A 766 12.70 30.89 52.61
C THR A 766 14.19 30.82 53.02
N ILE A 767 15.14 31.00 52.09
CA ILE A 767 16.56 31.15 52.42
C ILE A 767 16.83 32.44 53.21
N GLN A 768 16.14 33.55 52.91
CA GLN A 768 16.27 34.81 53.67
C GLN A 768 15.68 34.68 55.08
N GLU A 769 14.49 34.08 55.23
CA GLU A 769 13.88 33.82 56.53
C GLU A 769 14.79 32.96 57.44
N LEU A 770 15.44 31.93 56.86
CA LEU A 770 16.43 31.12 57.56
C LEU A 770 17.69 31.91 57.92
N GLN A 771 18.16 32.81 57.05
CA GLN A 771 19.30 33.69 57.36
C GLN A 771 18.96 34.68 58.49
N ASP A 772 17.78 35.30 58.45
CA ASP A 772 17.32 36.23 59.48
C ASP A 772 17.12 35.52 60.83
N CYS A 773 16.58 34.30 60.83
CA CYS A 773 16.51 33.45 62.02
C CYS A 773 17.90 33.11 62.58
N ILE A 774 18.88 32.81 61.71
CA ILE A 774 20.27 32.58 62.11
C ILE A 774 20.91 33.88 62.66
N GLU A 775 20.59 35.04 62.10
CA GLU A 775 21.07 36.35 62.56
C GLU A 775 20.52 36.67 63.96
N VAL A 776 19.23 36.42 64.20
CA VAL A 776 18.60 36.53 65.53
C VAL A 776 19.24 35.54 66.52
N GLN A 777 19.48 34.29 66.13
CA GLN A 777 20.14 33.30 66.99
C GLN A 777 21.57 33.71 67.37
N LYS A 778 22.37 34.20 66.40
CA LYS A 778 23.71 34.77 66.68
C LYS A 778 23.61 35.92 67.68
N LYS A 779 22.67 36.84 67.48
CA LYS A 779 22.49 38.00 68.36
C LYS A 779 22.15 37.57 69.79
N THR A 780 21.15 36.70 69.96
CA THR A 780 20.80 36.18 71.29
C THR A 780 21.94 35.41 71.95
N PHE A 781 22.76 34.70 71.17
CA PHE A 781 23.96 34.05 71.69
C PHE A 781 25.01 35.07 72.15
N THR A 782 25.26 36.15 71.39
CA THR A 782 26.17 37.21 71.82
C THR A 782 25.64 37.99 73.02
N ASP A 783 24.34 38.22 73.12
CA ASP A 783 23.72 38.90 74.26
C ASP A 783 23.88 38.06 75.55
N LEU A 784 23.59 36.76 75.48
CA LEU A 784 23.85 35.80 76.58
C LEU A 784 25.35 35.69 76.93
N GLN A 785 26.24 35.73 75.93
CA GLN A 785 27.69 35.72 76.15
C GLN A 785 28.17 37.01 76.85
N ASN A 786 27.57 38.15 76.54
CA ASN A 786 27.83 39.43 77.19
C ASN A 786 27.28 39.47 78.62
N GLU A 787 26.07 38.94 78.87
CA GLU A 787 25.53 38.78 80.23
C GLU A 787 26.41 37.87 81.10
N TYR A 788 26.85 36.73 80.56
CA TYR A 788 27.76 35.82 81.25
C TYR A 788 29.13 36.45 81.55
N PHE A 789 29.67 37.25 80.62
CA PHE A 789 30.89 38.00 80.84
C PHE A 789 30.71 39.08 81.93
N ASN A 790 29.61 39.84 81.87
CA ASN A 790 29.26 40.83 82.90
C ASN A 790 29.09 40.19 84.27
N TYR A 791 28.45 39.02 84.36
CA TYR A 791 28.36 38.25 85.61
C TYR A 791 29.74 37.92 86.17
N GLN A 792 30.67 37.40 85.35
CA GLN A 792 32.04 37.13 85.80
C GLN A 792 32.80 38.41 86.23
N VAL A 793 32.55 39.55 85.58
CA VAL A 793 33.16 40.84 85.95
C VAL A 793 32.62 41.32 87.30
N ILE A 794 31.30 41.30 87.49
CA ILE A 794 30.62 41.68 88.74
C ILE A 794 31.05 40.74 89.89
N GLU A 795 31.20 39.43 89.64
CA GLU A 795 31.68 38.52 90.67
C GLU A 795 33.13 38.81 91.05
N LYS A 796 34.03 39.02 90.07
CA LYS A 796 35.42 39.44 90.32
C LYS A 796 35.50 40.75 91.11
N GLU A 797 34.69 41.75 90.73
CA GLU A 797 34.63 43.03 91.44
C GLU A 797 34.16 42.86 92.89
N ASN A 798 33.14 42.03 93.13
CA ASN A 798 32.71 41.67 94.49
C ASN A 798 33.83 40.98 95.29
N TRP A 799 34.60 40.07 94.68
CA TRP A 799 35.75 39.44 95.34
C TRP A 799 36.89 40.44 95.62
N THR A 800 37.20 41.39 94.72
CA THR A 800 38.22 42.43 94.99
C THR A 800 37.76 43.44 96.03
N ASN A 801 36.47 43.80 96.07
CA ASN A 801 35.89 44.65 97.11
C ASN A 801 35.91 43.94 98.48
N LYS A 802 35.73 42.61 98.51
CA LYS A 802 35.86 41.79 99.72
C LYS A 802 37.31 41.70 100.20
N LEU A 803 38.26 41.52 99.27
CA LEU A 803 39.69 41.49 99.56
C LEU A 803 40.17 42.83 100.14
N THR A 804 39.91 43.95 99.45
CA THR A 804 40.28 45.29 99.92
C THR A 804 39.60 45.68 101.24
N GLN A 805 38.39 45.20 101.52
CA GLN A 805 37.80 45.31 102.87
C GLN A 805 38.57 44.53 103.94
N THR A 806 39.12 43.35 103.62
CA THR A 806 39.98 42.62 104.57
C THR A 806 41.34 43.30 104.76
N GLU A 807 41.96 43.81 103.69
CA GLU A 807 43.20 44.60 103.78
C GLU A 807 43.00 45.86 104.61
N ASN A 808 41.90 46.59 104.42
CA ASN A 808 41.57 47.76 105.26
C ASN A 808 41.31 47.41 106.74
N LYS A 809 40.81 46.19 107.04
CA LYS A 809 40.70 45.69 108.43
C LYS A 809 42.08 45.35 109.02
N TRP A 810 42.97 44.75 108.24
CA TRP A 810 44.36 44.51 108.64
C TRP A 810 45.13 45.81 108.84
N LEU A 811 44.99 46.78 107.93
CA LEU A 811 45.63 48.10 108.03
C LEU A 811 45.14 48.86 109.27
N LYS A 812 43.86 48.77 109.63
CA LYS A 812 43.33 49.31 110.89
C LYS A 812 43.92 48.60 112.13
N LYS A 813 44.05 47.27 112.12
CA LYS A 813 44.77 46.55 113.19
C LYS A 813 46.24 46.99 113.29
N MET A 814 46.95 47.05 112.17
CA MET A 814 48.35 47.44 112.10
C MET A 814 48.58 48.87 112.60
N ASN A 815 47.72 49.81 112.23
CA ASN A 815 47.76 51.19 112.74
C ASN A 815 47.42 51.28 114.24
N ASN A 816 46.57 50.40 114.77
CA ASN A 816 46.30 50.33 116.21
C ASN A 816 47.49 49.73 116.98
N TYR A 817 48.12 48.67 116.47
CA TYR A 817 49.37 48.14 117.04
C TYR A 817 50.50 49.17 116.99
N LYS A 818 50.67 49.87 115.86
CA LYS A 818 51.64 50.96 115.77
C LYS A 818 51.36 52.05 116.81
N LYS A 819 50.11 52.47 116.96
CA LYS A 819 49.72 53.44 118.01
C LYS A 819 50.01 52.94 119.43
N LEU A 820 49.87 51.64 119.69
CA LEU A 820 50.19 51.04 120.99
C LEU A 820 51.70 51.08 121.25
N MET A 821 52.53 50.70 120.28
CA MET A 821 53.99 50.87 120.39
C MET A 821 54.37 52.35 120.52
N ASP A 822 53.70 53.25 119.77
CA ASP A 822 53.91 54.70 119.86
C ASP A 822 53.38 55.30 121.20
N THR A 823 52.66 54.53 122.04
CA THR A 823 52.37 54.89 123.44
C THR A 823 53.34 54.23 124.42
N GLU A 824 53.70 52.96 124.24
CA GLU A 824 54.66 52.27 125.10
C GLU A 824 56.04 52.94 125.06
N HIS A 825 56.59 53.24 123.88
CA HIS A 825 57.84 54.00 123.74
C HIS A 825 57.75 55.43 124.31
N ARG A 826 56.55 56.02 124.38
CA ARG A 826 56.33 57.37 124.92
C ARG A 826 56.35 57.35 126.44
N GLU A 827 55.70 56.37 127.04
CA GLU A 827 55.69 56.10 128.48
C GLU A 827 57.10 55.70 128.96
N GLU A 828 57.84 54.93 128.17
CA GLU A 828 59.25 54.59 128.42
C GLU A 828 60.17 55.83 128.36
N VAL A 829 60.03 56.68 127.35
CA VAL A 829 60.76 57.97 127.26
C VAL A 829 60.38 58.91 128.40
N GLU A 830 59.11 58.95 128.82
CA GLU A 830 58.66 59.75 129.95
C GLU A 830 59.19 59.20 131.29
N ALA A 831 59.29 57.88 131.46
CA ALA A 831 59.94 57.26 132.61
C ALA A 831 61.43 57.64 132.69
N LEU A 832 62.19 57.46 131.59
CA LEU A 832 63.61 57.82 131.49
C LEU A 832 63.85 59.32 131.75
N THR A 833 62.95 60.19 131.24
CA THR A 833 63.00 61.64 131.48
C THR A 833 62.78 61.98 132.97
N ASN A 834 61.92 61.22 133.65
CA ASN A 834 61.63 61.38 135.08
C ASN A 834 62.76 60.83 135.99
N GLU A 835 63.49 59.80 135.57
CA GLU A 835 64.71 59.34 136.27
C GLU A 835 65.85 60.36 136.12
N TRP A 836 66.13 60.82 134.90
CA TRP A 836 67.13 61.86 134.61
C TRP A 836 66.86 63.21 135.33
N SER A 837 65.60 63.44 135.71
CA SER A 837 65.16 64.59 136.52
C SER A 837 65.31 64.38 138.03
N LYS A 838 65.38 63.12 138.52
CA LYS A 838 65.55 62.77 139.93
C LYS A 838 67.03 62.73 140.36
N GLU A 839 67.93 62.25 139.50
CA GLU A 839 69.37 62.14 139.83
C GLU A 839 70.01 63.51 140.13
N ARG A 840 69.53 64.58 139.48
CA ARG A 840 70.19 65.90 139.46
C ARG A 840 70.05 66.74 140.75
N LYS A 841 69.81 66.13 141.91
CA LYS A 841 69.45 66.86 143.16
C LYS A 841 70.21 66.53 144.45
N GLN A 842 71.17 65.59 144.49
CA GLN A 842 72.00 65.40 145.71
C GLN A 842 73.49 65.06 145.46
N ARG A 843 74.34 65.91 146.06
CA ARG A 843 75.78 65.76 146.46
C ARG A 843 76.89 66.20 145.49
N PRO A 844 78.07 66.67 146.01
CA PRO A 844 78.90 67.66 145.31
C PRO A 844 80.44 67.45 145.29
N ASN A 845 81.14 68.36 144.59
CA ASN A 845 82.57 68.71 144.65
C ASN A 845 83.66 67.67 144.27
N LEU A 846 84.24 67.83 143.07
CA LEU A 846 85.67 68.13 142.88
C LEU A 846 85.90 68.86 141.53
N GLU A 847 87.13 69.28 141.22
CA GLU A 847 87.47 70.24 140.16
C GLU A 847 87.99 69.61 138.84
N THR A 848 87.98 70.45 137.78
CA THR A 848 88.83 70.44 136.55
C THR A 848 89.08 69.14 135.75
N ALA A 849 88.56 69.09 134.49
CA ALA A 849 89.34 68.72 133.29
C ALA A 849 88.63 69.00 131.95
N GLU A 850 89.41 69.36 130.94
CA GLU A 850 89.07 69.94 129.64
C GLU A 850 88.57 68.99 128.52
N CYS A 851 87.74 69.56 127.63
CA CYS A 851 87.87 69.55 126.15
C CYS A 851 87.61 68.26 125.31
N LYS A 852 87.27 68.52 124.02
CA LYS A 852 87.06 67.62 122.86
C LYS A 852 85.71 66.88 122.80
N ASN A 853 84.83 67.32 121.88
CA ASN A 853 83.96 66.41 121.09
C ASN A 853 83.28 67.03 119.84
N GLU A 854 83.63 68.26 119.44
CA GLU A 854 82.99 68.96 118.31
C GLU A 854 83.24 68.28 116.94
N LYS A 855 84.40 67.63 116.76
CA LYS A 855 84.79 66.93 115.52
C LYS A 855 84.06 65.61 115.23
N ALA A 856 83.14 65.17 116.11
CA ALA A 856 82.37 63.95 115.91
C ALA A 856 81.11 64.18 115.04
N LEU A 857 80.47 65.35 115.15
CA LEU A 857 79.23 65.69 114.43
C LEU A 857 79.45 65.89 112.93
N GLU A 858 80.55 66.56 112.57
CA GLU A 858 80.86 66.97 111.19
C GLU A 858 81.02 65.76 110.25
N LYS A 859 81.56 64.65 110.75
CA LYS A 859 81.69 63.40 109.98
C LYS A 859 80.34 62.73 109.67
N ILE A 860 79.39 62.77 110.62
CA ILE A 860 78.08 62.11 110.46
C ILE A 860 77.26 62.79 109.35
N ILE A 861 77.37 64.11 109.22
CA ILE A 861 76.70 64.88 108.17
C ILE A 861 77.21 64.46 106.78
N GLN A 862 78.54 64.33 106.63
CA GLN A 862 79.16 63.92 105.36
C GLN A 862 78.69 62.54 104.88
N ASP A 863 78.61 61.55 105.79
CA ASP A 863 78.18 60.19 105.44
C ASP A 863 76.70 60.17 104.95
N VAL A 864 75.82 60.99 105.54
CA VAL A 864 74.40 61.10 105.14
C VAL A 864 74.24 61.68 103.72
N GLU A 865 75.04 62.68 103.34
CA GLU A 865 74.99 63.24 101.98
C GLU A 865 75.34 62.21 100.90
N THR A 866 76.29 61.30 101.17
CA THR A 866 76.64 60.23 100.21
C THR A 866 75.53 59.20 100.00
N THR A 867 74.70 58.94 101.03
CA THR A 867 73.55 58.03 100.90
C THR A 867 72.42 58.65 100.07
N SER A 868 72.18 59.96 100.22
CA SER A 868 71.20 60.70 99.41
C SER A 868 71.55 60.67 97.90
N GLN A 869 72.81 60.92 97.55
CA GLN A 869 73.30 60.83 96.17
C GLN A 869 73.13 59.43 95.57
N ARG A 870 73.24 58.37 96.39
CA ARG A 870 73.04 56.98 95.96
C ARG A 870 71.57 56.66 95.66
N GLU A 871 70.64 57.27 96.41
CA GLU A 871 69.20 57.13 96.13
C GLU A 871 68.81 57.83 94.83
N GLU A 872 69.31 59.06 94.58
CA GLU A 872 69.11 59.78 93.32
C GLU A 872 69.55 58.96 92.09
N VAL A 873 70.69 58.28 92.17
CA VAL A 873 71.19 57.42 91.08
C VAL A 873 70.24 56.24 90.82
N LEU A 874 69.69 55.62 91.86
CA LEU A 874 68.71 54.54 91.73
C LEU A 874 67.39 55.04 91.11
N GLN A 875 66.86 56.19 91.55
CA GLN A 875 65.66 56.79 90.96
C GLN A 875 65.86 57.15 89.47
N ARG A 876 67.03 57.68 89.10
CA ARG A 876 67.40 57.93 87.70
C ARG A 876 67.51 56.63 86.88
N GLN A 877 67.98 55.53 87.47
CA GLN A 877 68.07 54.23 86.79
C GLN A 877 66.70 53.57 86.58
N VAL A 878 65.80 53.63 87.56
CA VAL A 878 64.39 53.19 87.43
C VAL A 878 63.67 54.00 86.33
N THR A 879 63.91 55.32 86.29
CA THR A 879 63.33 56.21 85.26
C THR A 879 63.84 55.88 83.85
N ARG A 880 65.09 55.41 83.71
CA ARG A 880 65.65 54.96 82.42
C ARG A 880 64.99 53.66 81.93
N LEU A 881 64.89 52.66 82.79
CA LEU A 881 64.24 51.38 82.46
C LEU A 881 62.75 51.56 82.11
N ALA A 882 62.06 52.51 82.76
CA ALA A 882 60.68 52.87 82.42
C ALA A 882 60.53 53.48 81.01
N LYS A 883 61.53 54.24 80.53
CA LYS A 883 61.55 54.74 79.14
C LYS A 883 61.84 53.63 78.13
N GLU A 884 62.82 52.77 78.41
CA GLU A 884 63.16 51.63 77.54
C GLU A 884 61.96 50.68 77.34
N LEU A 885 61.18 50.40 78.40
CA LEU A 885 59.90 49.68 78.31
C LEU A 885 58.82 50.41 77.49
N GLY A 886 58.80 51.74 77.53
CA GLY A 886 57.92 52.57 76.72
C GLY A 886 58.27 52.54 75.23
N GLU A 887 59.57 52.56 74.91
CA GLU A 887 60.10 52.50 73.55
C GLU A 887 59.94 51.10 72.93
N LEU A 888 60.14 50.02 73.70
CA LEU A 888 59.80 48.65 73.27
C LEU A 888 58.30 48.53 72.91
N LYS A 889 57.42 49.06 73.76
CA LYS A 889 55.96 49.16 73.50
C LYS A 889 55.57 50.14 72.37
N LYS A 890 56.53 50.90 71.82
CA LYS A 890 56.32 51.75 70.64
C LYS A 890 56.78 51.05 69.37
N ASN A 891 57.96 50.42 69.41
CA ASN A 891 58.52 49.67 68.29
C ASN A 891 57.63 48.47 67.91
N TYR A 892 57.15 47.70 68.89
CA TYR A 892 56.22 46.57 68.67
C TYR A 892 54.87 46.99 68.05
N ARG A 893 54.48 48.27 68.11
CA ARG A 893 53.31 48.81 67.41
C ARG A 893 53.64 49.36 66.01
N ASN A 894 54.88 49.74 65.76
CA ASN A 894 55.33 50.23 64.46
C ASN A 894 55.64 49.08 63.49
N GLU A 895 56.17 47.95 63.97
CA GLU A 895 56.44 46.75 63.15
C GLU A 895 55.16 46.13 62.57
N VAL A 896 54.03 46.27 63.26
CA VAL A 896 52.71 45.75 62.82
C VAL A 896 52.12 46.55 61.66
N TYR A 897 52.59 47.78 61.40
CA TYR A 897 51.91 48.73 60.49
C TYR A 897 52.66 49.09 59.20
N ASN A 898 53.89 48.60 58.97
CA ASN A 898 54.67 48.95 57.77
C ASN A 898 55.41 47.75 57.15
N LYS A 899 54.81 47.14 56.11
CA LYS A 899 55.56 46.42 55.07
C LYS A 899 54.85 46.54 53.71
N PRO A 900 55.46 47.21 52.70
CA PRO A 900 54.79 47.49 51.42
C PRO A 900 54.79 46.28 50.47
N ARG A 901 53.92 46.33 49.45
CA ARG A 901 53.92 45.39 48.33
C ARG A 901 55.02 45.73 47.32
N THR A 902 55.77 44.73 46.88
CA THR A 902 56.50 44.71 45.61
C THR A 902 56.25 43.36 44.95
N ASN A 903 55.87 43.36 43.68
CA ASN A 903 55.83 42.13 42.88
C ASN A 903 57.24 41.91 42.32
N ASP A 904 57.78 40.71 42.49
CA ASP A 904 58.53 39.99 41.47
C ASP A 904 58.49 38.49 41.85
N MET A 905 58.83 37.62 40.88
CA MET A 905 58.57 36.17 40.95
C MET A 905 59.74 35.39 41.60
N ASP A 906 59.49 34.09 41.78
CA ASP A 906 60.40 33.00 42.19
C ASP A 906 60.64 32.83 43.71
N ASP A 907 60.74 31.61 44.27
CA ASP A 907 60.12 30.30 43.93
C ASP A 907 60.24 29.36 45.17
N ASP A 908 59.59 29.68 46.29
CA ASP A 908 59.77 28.89 47.54
C ASP A 908 58.52 28.84 48.46
N ASN A 909 57.33 28.71 47.86
CA ASN A 909 56.06 28.57 48.62
C ASN A 909 55.11 27.50 48.06
N ASN A 910 55.53 26.73 47.06
CA ASN A 910 54.71 25.71 46.40
C ASN A 910 54.61 24.39 47.20
N LYS A 911 54.22 24.50 48.48
CA LYS A 911 53.92 23.37 49.37
C LYS A 911 52.58 23.48 50.11
N GLY A 912 51.98 24.67 50.18
CA GLY A 912 50.63 24.86 50.74
C GLY A 912 49.48 24.71 49.74
N GLY A 913 49.76 24.71 48.44
CA GLY A 913 48.74 24.71 47.38
C GLY A 913 47.87 23.45 47.37
N CYS A 914 48.50 22.27 47.27
CA CYS A 914 47.79 21.00 47.22
C CYS A 914 46.97 20.72 48.49
N GLU A 915 47.43 21.15 49.67
CA GLU A 915 46.67 20.99 50.91
C GLU A 915 45.42 21.87 50.95
N MET A 916 45.47 23.10 50.43
CA MET A 916 44.31 23.99 50.34
C MET A 916 43.31 23.57 49.25
N GLU A 917 43.77 23.03 48.12
CA GLU A 917 42.86 22.45 47.11
C GLU A 917 42.24 21.14 47.59
N TYR A 918 43.01 20.27 48.26
CA TYR A 918 42.48 19.07 48.91
C TYR A 918 41.46 19.43 49.99
N LEU A 919 41.78 20.39 50.86
CA LEU A 919 40.85 20.88 51.89
C LEU A 919 39.58 21.50 51.28
N ARG A 920 39.69 22.26 50.19
CA ARG A 920 38.53 22.80 49.45
C ARG A 920 37.66 21.68 48.88
N ASN A 921 38.25 20.64 48.29
CA ASN A 921 37.50 19.50 47.75
C ASN A 921 36.86 18.64 48.86
N VAL A 922 37.55 18.43 49.98
CA VAL A 922 36.99 17.74 51.16
C VAL A 922 35.84 18.56 51.77
N LEU A 923 35.96 19.87 51.91
CA LEU A 923 34.84 20.73 52.33
C LEU A 923 33.68 20.69 51.34
N TYR A 924 33.94 20.68 50.02
CA TYR A 924 32.91 20.60 49.01
C TYR A 924 32.13 19.27 49.05
N GLU A 925 32.83 18.13 49.06
CA GLU A 925 32.18 16.80 49.16
C GLU A 925 31.43 16.61 50.49
N TYR A 926 31.94 17.18 51.59
CA TYR A 926 31.26 17.21 52.90
C TYR A 926 29.98 18.08 52.86
N MET A 927 30.03 19.26 52.24
CA MET A 927 28.85 20.12 52.05
C MET A 927 27.83 19.51 51.07
N MET A 928 28.28 18.73 50.10
CA MET A 928 27.44 17.92 49.20
C MET A 928 26.96 16.61 49.84
N GLY A 929 27.19 16.40 51.14
CA GLY A 929 26.65 15.29 51.92
C GLY A 929 27.28 13.92 51.68
N ARG A 930 28.42 13.83 50.97
CA ARG A 930 29.07 12.53 50.72
C ARG A 930 29.97 12.12 51.88
N GLN A 931 29.75 10.90 52.39
CA GLN A 931 30.53 10.26 53.47
C GLN A 931 30.86 11.18 54.68
N PRO A 932 29.90 11.96 55.22
CA PRO A 932 30.19 13.06 56.15
C PRO A 932 30.96 12.62 57.41
N MET A 933 30.69 11.41 57.92
CA MET A 933 31.41 10.80 59.05
C MET A 933 32.92 10.62 58.81
N VAL A 934 33.33 10.33 57.58
CA VAL A 934 34.75 10.14 57.23
C VAL A 934 35.41 11.49 57.00
N LEU A 935 34.74 12.38 56.26
CA LEU A 935 35.28 13.71 55.95
C LEU A 935 35.35 14.60 57.20
N ALA A 936 34.43 14.45 58.17
CA ALA A 936 34.53 15.10 59.48
C ALA A 936 35.80 14.67 60.26
N LYS A 937 36.18 13.38 60.20
CA LYS A 937 37.44 12.89 60.80
C LYS A 937 38.67 13.50 60.11
N VAL A 938 38.66 13.56 58.77
CA VAL A 938 39.74 14.17 57.98
C VAL A 938 39.87 15.67 58.29
N LEU A 939 38.75 16.41 58.31
CA LEU A 939 38.72 17.84 58.62
C LEU A 939 39.22 18.12 60.05
N ALA A 940 38.73 17.39 61.05
CA ALA A 940 39.16 17.56 62.44
C ALA A 940 40.64 17.17 62.66
N ALA A 941 41.17 16.22 61.88
CA ALA A 941 42.60 15.88 61.89
C ALA A 941 43.47 16.98 61.25
N ILE A 942 43.03 17.57 60.13
CA ILE A 942 43.71 18.72 59.49
C ILE A 942 43.74 19.94 60.42
N VAL A 943 42.66 20.19 61.15
CA VAL A 943 42.55 21.29 62.14
C VAL A 943 43.18 20.93 63.50
N LYS A 944 43.70 19.70 63.66
CA LYS A 944 44.43 19.20 64.84
C LYS A 944 43.64 19.26 66.16
N PHE A 945 42.35 18.91 66.12
CA PHE A 945 41.54 18.79 67.33
C PHE A 945 42.03 17.67 68.24
N ASP A 946 42.01 17.92 69.56
CA ASP A 946 42.26 16.88 70.57
C ASP A 946 41.13 15.84 70.59
N SER A 947 41.38 14.66 71.17
CA SER A 947 40.43 13.54 71.11
C SER A 947 39.06 13.84 71.71
N ASN A 948 38.95 14.78 72.65
CA ASN A 948 37.66 15.15 73.23
C ASN A 948 36.87 16.06 72.28
N GLN A 949 37.54 17.05 71.67
CA GLN A 949 36.95 17.89 70.62
C GLN A 949 36.55 17.06 69.39
N LEU A 950 37.43 16.16 68.93
CA LEU A 950 37.15 15.23 67.83
C LEU A 950 35.88 14.41 68.09
N ASN A 951 35.79 13.74 69.25
CA ASN A 951 34.63 12.94 69.60
C ASN A 951 33.33 13.78 69.71
N THR A 952 33.44 15.02 70.20
CA THR A 952 32.29 15.94 70.29
C THR A 952 31.77 16.37 68.91
N VAL A 953 32.68 16.63 67.95
CA VAL A 953 32.31 16.93 66.55
C VAL A 953 31.66 15.71 65.89
N LEU A 954 32.21 14.52 66.12
CA LEU A 954 31.67 13.28 65.55
C LEU A 954 30.28 12.96 66.10
N GLN A 955 30.04 13.09 67.41
CA GLN A 955 28.69 12.90 67.96
C GLN A 955 27.67 13.88 67.38
N LYS A 956 28.04 15.15 67.12
CA LYS A 956 27.13 16.11 66.49
C LYS A 956 26.85 15.79 65.02
N GLU A 957 27.85 15.34 64.26
CA GLU A 957 27.63 14.95 62.86
C GLU A 957 26.87 13.63 62.75
N GLU A 958 27.06 12.69 63.68
CA GLU A 958 26.29 11.44 63.80
C GLU A 958 24.82 11.73 64.14
N GLN A 959 24.56 12.64 65.09
CA GLN A 959 23.21 13.14 65.39
C GLN A 959 22.56 13.80 64.17
N LYS A 960 23.30 14.63 63.43
CA LYS A 960 22.83 15.29 62.19
C LYS A 960 22.47 14.29 61.09
N VAL A 961 23.31 13.26 60.87
CA VAL A 961 23.04 12.17 59.90
C VAL A 961 21.87 11.29 60.34
N SER A 962 21.68 11.08 61.64
CA SER A 962 20.51 10.35 62.17
C SER A 962 19.22 11.17 61.99
N LEU A 963 19.27 12.49 62.20
CA LEU A 963 18.13 13.39 62.00
C LEU A 963 17.73 13.48 60.52
N THR A 964 18.66 13.60 59.58
CA THR A 964 18.33 13.61 58.14
C THR A 964 17.72 12.29 57.68
N LYS A 965 18.25 11.14 58.14
CA LYS A 965 17.62 9.82 57.92
C LYS A 965 16.18 9.73 58.44
N THR A 966 15.85 10.48 59.49
CA THR A 966 14.49 10.49 60.09
C THR A 966 13.53 11.43 59.35
N LEU A 967 14.06 12.36 58.55
CA LEU A 967 13.27 13.38 57.82
C LEU A 967 13.03 13.07 56.33
N GLY A 968 13.52 11.94 55.82
CA GLY A 968 13.13 11.42 54.50
C GLY A 968 13.70 12.18 53.30
N MET A 969 14.96 12.61 53.38
CA MET A 969 15.74 13.25 52.30
C MET A 969 16.99 12.42 51.97
#